data_AF-A0A099B863-F1
#
_entry.id   AF-A0A099B863-F1
#
_cell.length_a   1.000
_cell.length_b   1.000
_cell.length_c   1.000
_cell.angle_alpha   90.00
_cell.angle_beta   90.00
_cell.angle_gamma   90.00
#
_symmetry.space_group_name_H-M   'P 1'
#
loop_
_entity.id
_entity.type
_entity.pdbx_description
1 polymer ?
#
loop_
_entity_poly.entity_id
_entity_poly.type
_entity_poly.pdbx_seq_one_letter_code
_entity_poly.pdbx_strand_id
1 'polypeptide(L)'
;MYQAPSQQLLSFNSTSKDSGKCDNCNGHGIVENIYENALFTNKSLSSIDCVNLKFDEKGGYYKYIFLPHGDVVRECKKANIDITKSYFEITKDAQDFVKEIFFTRMIKHKNKDSISIFWHTEICPICNGTRLNYKANAIKLFDKNISEMLNLSVDEALVFLKDKPLHHKKILDILESLKLATLGYLTLNRTLTTLSGGESQRLKLSLILHSKYNDLLYILDEPSSGLHPYNNMQIFSIISQIAKQKNTILISEHNEFYKQHSDLFIELGKGSGINGGEIIHCGKYNKKDNSLNIKYRESKDIDLKQAISLKNVTCNNIKDEDFIFPLNCLIAVSGVSGSGKSSLLKGVLLPLCEQYIQIKTINTDLAQKVENLDSINNIAYLGQEQIHSNSRSIVATYLGIFDRIRDLYASLDKSLDSGYFSFNSKVGQCESCAGSGSVDENICPICMGSGYKNIVLSIKYNNLNILEFLETELSIIKKIFNDSKLSLVIDTLDRLGLSYLSFGRRVDSLSGGESQRLRLAKQMLSNEKNIKKGNFIFILDEPSKGLDSISIQKLYNLFDDIISHNNTIIVIEHNLNVIRNADFIIDIGVGAGANGGKNIFSGCWEDFLHCKDSITAQFINGKIESKITNITNNNNLTSRQYNFDVSKYPFNKFLLNDKHFSIEQDFTANYEIESRKNYLYFKSFDELLKYGSQIDKKNFYFNPLIEFLYKFEKVPASIKTKILKKHKNILDSKDDWHCIIPAKSLLEAYQKGLGIVYVLNNNNIESILSTRFISLEQKIIGAPIINPKTFSLYFNRCEYCDGAAKLDVYDKNLIIQDTSKSILDSNFLKFKLNLKLKTIISKFKSEGLFDFTQSFDSLNNKEQNIFLYGFIEYEFLKPNGRINAKGDYIRWEGLYTYIYYHLDFIQNAREIIDSKHKIDCPFCAKGLKKELQFYGYNGKSIVDYY
;
A
#
# COMPACT_ATOMS: atom_id res chain seq x y z
N MET A 1 -13.42 35.74 35.50
CA MET A 1 -13.86 34.35 35.33
C MET A 1 -12.73 33.43 35.80
N TYR A 2 -12.87 32.83 36.98
CA TYR A 2 -11.91 31.84 37.51
C TYR A 2 -12.35 30.45 37.06
N GLN A 3 -11.46 29.71 36.41
CA GLN A 3 -11.66 28.31 36.04
C GLN A 3 -10.66 27.48 36.83
N ALA A 4 -11.11 26.41 37.47
CA ALA A 4 -10.21 25.53 38.23
C ALA A 4 -9.21 24.83 37.29
N PRO A 5 -7.94 24.64 37.71
CA PRO A 5 -6.98 23.84 36.96
C PRO A 5 -7.51 22.43 36.72
N SER A 6 -7.50 22.01 35.46
CA SER A 6 -7.92 20.67 35.05
C SER A 6 -7.07 20.19 33.87
N GLN A 7 -7.04 18.87 33.65
CA GLN A 7 -6.36 18.32 32.48
C GLN A 7 -6.97 18.83 31.17
N GLN A 8 -8.28 19.09 31.13
CA GLN A 8 -8.96 19.66 29.97
C GLN A 8 -8.48 21.09 29.67
N LEU A 9 -8.26 21.91 30.71
CA LEU A 9 -7.74 23.27 30.57
C LEU A 9 -6.28 23.29 30.09
N LEU A 10 -5.51 22.24 30.35
CA LEU A 10 -4.13 22.11 29.88
C LEU A 10 -4.01 21.38 28.52
N SER A 11 -5.14 21.12 27.84
CA SER A 11 -5.17 20.38 26.57
C SER A 11 -5.68 21.25 25.43
N PHE A 12 -4.89 21.33 24.35
CA PHE A 12 -5.29 21.95 23.08
C PHE A 12 -6.15 21.02 22.20
N ASN A 13 -6.27 19.73 22.55
CA ASN A 13 -7.10 18.74 21.83
C ASN A 13 -8.50 18.55 22.46
N SER A 14 -8.76 19.16 23.62
CA SER A 14 -10.04 19.02 24.31
C SER A 14 -11.15 19.76 23.55
N THR A 15 -12.29 19.08 23.35
CA THR A 15 -13.50 19.67 22.74
C THR A 15 -14.39 20.37 23.76
N SER A 16 -14.04 20.33 25.06
CA SER A 16 -14.79 21.01 26.10
C SER A 16 -14.76 22.53 25.92
N LYS A 17 -15.84 23.20 26.35
CA LYS A 17 -15.87 24.68 26.47
C LYS A 17 -14.84 25.20 27.48
N ASP A 18 -14.44 24.35 28.41
CA ASP A 18 -13.42 24.61 29.43
C ASP A 18 -11.99 24.25 28.96
N SER A 19 -11.80 24.03 27.66
CA SER A 19 -10.48 23.70 27.12
C SER A 19 -9.52 24.89 27.11
N GLY A 20 -8.23 24.57 27.16
CA GLY A 20 -7.15 25.54 27.02
C GLY A 20 -6.80 25.88 25.59
N LYS A 21 -7.54 25.43 24.59
CA LYS A 21 -7.17 25.61 23.19
C LYS A 21 -7.20 27.10 22.80
N CYS A 22 -6.25 27.50 21.95
CA CYS A 22 -6.24 28.83 21.36
C CYS A 22 -7.43 28.96 20.40
N ASP A 23 -8.25 30.00 20.60
CA ASP A 23 -9.46 30.23 19.81
C ASP A 23 -9.15 30.62 18.36
N ASN A 24 -8.07 31.37 18.13
CA ASN A 24 -7.70 31.85 16.80
C ASN A 24 -7.32 30.73 15.83
N CYS A 25 -6.48 29.79 16.28
CA CYS A 25 -6.08 28.64 15.48
C CYS A 25 -6.86 27.38 15.83
N ASN A 26 -7.88 27.46 16.68
CA ASN A 26 -8.63 26.31 17.21
C ASN A 26 -7.73 25.16 17.70
N GLY A 27 -6.61 25.47 18.37
CA GLY A 27 -5.64 24.48 18.85
C GLY A 27 -4.70 23.87 17.79
N HIS A 28 -4.72 24.33 16.53
CA HIS A 28 -3.79 23.86 15.49
C HIS A 28 -2.37 24.46 15.59
N GLY A 29 -2.24 25.66 16.18
CA GLY A 29 -0.96 26.38 16.32
C GLY A 29 -0.51 27.11 15.06
N ILE A 30 -1.15 26.85 13.94
CA ILE A 30 -0.93 27.52 12.65
C ILE A 30 -2.24 28.13 12.15
N VAL A 31 -2.12 29.15 11.32
CA VAL A 31 -3.23 29.75 10.58
C VAL A 31 -2.91 29.76 9.09
N GLU A 32 -3.94 29.84 8.27
CA GLU A 32 -3.78 29.91 6.82
C GLU A 32 -3.71 31.36 6.38
N ASN A 33 -2.85 31.67 5.42
CA ASN A 33 -2.64 33.02 4.91
C ASN A 33 -2.32 32.99 3.40
N ILE A 34 -2.27 34.16 2.76
CA ILE A 34 -1.91 34.32 1.34
C ILE A 34 -0.60 35.05 1.16
N TYR A 35 0.15 34.71 0.12
CA TYR A 35 1.33 35.46 -0.33
C TYR A 35 0.88 36.76 -1.01
N GLU A 36 0.99 37.88 -0.29
CA GLU A 36 0.54 39.19 -0.74
C GLU A 36 1.26 39.62 -2.04
N ASN A 37 2.58 39.41 -2.10
CA ASN A 37 3.41 39.73 -3.26
C ASN A 37 3.16 38.84 -4.48
N ALA A 38 2.58 37.66 -4.27
CA ALA A 38 2.20 36.78 -5.38
C ALA A 38 0.81 37.13 -5.92
N LEU A 39 -0.14 37.48 -5.04
CA LEU A 39 -1.52 37.79 -5.43
C LEU A 39 -1.66 39.20 -6.00
N PHE A 40 -1.18 40.23 -5.30
CA PHE A 40 -1.40 41.62 -5.67
C PHE A 40 -0.32 42.14 -6.62
N THR A 41 -0.70 43.05 -7.52
CA THR A 41 0.23 43.68 -8.46
C THR A 41 0.51 45.13 -8.08
N ASN A 42 1.54 45.73 -8.70
CA ASN A 42 1.84 47.16 -8.57
C ASN A 42 0.87 48.07 -9.37
N LYS A 43 -0.21 47.51 -9.92
CA LYS A 43 -1.25 48.30 -10.59
C LYS A 43 -2.24 48.85 -9.56
N SER A 44 -2.91 49.95 -9.92
CA SER A 44 -3.93 50.56 -9.07
C SER A 44 -5.05 49.56 -8.72
N LEU A 45 -5.66 49.68 -7.54
CA LEU A 45 -6.81 48.85 -7.14
C LEU A 45 -8.02 49.03 -8.07
N SER A 46 -8.09 50.14 -8.81
CA SER A 46 -9.09 50.37 -9.86
C SER A 46 -8.84 49.55 -11.14
N SER A 47 -7.61 49.08 -11.36
CA SER A 47 -7.25 48.26 -12.52
C SER A 47 -7.78 46.84 -12.40
N ILE A 48 -8.27 46.28 -13.50
CA ILE A 48 -8.76 44.89 -13.55
C ILE A 48 -7.64 43.87 -13.30
N ASP A 49 -6.38 44.29 -13.47
CA ASP A 49 -5.18 43.49 -13.25
C ASP A 49 -4.53 43.79 -11.88
N CYS A 50 -5.27 44.35 -10.91
CA CYS A 50 -4.75 44.62 -9.56
C CYS A 50 -4.36 43.35 -8.79
N VAL A 51 -4.84 42.19 -9.25
CA VAL A 51 -4.49 40.86 -8.75
C VAL A 51 -4.14 39.90 -9.90
N ASN A 52 -3.28 38.94 -9.62
CA ASN A 52 -2.84 37.89 -10.55
C ASN A 52 -3.85 36.72 -10.67
N LEU A 53 -5.15 37.03 -10.67
CA LEU A 53 -6.21 36.05 -10.87
C LEU A 53 -6.77 36.14 -12.29
N LYS A 54 -6.87 35.00 -12.98
CA LYS A 54 -7.53 34.93 -14.29
C LYS A 54 -9.03 35.16 -14.14
N PHE A 55 -9.64 35.78 -15.14
CA PHE A 55 -11.10 35.82 -15.24
C PHE A 55 -11.67 34.47 -15.67
N ASP A 56 -12.95 34.26 -15.41
CA ASP A 56 -13.73 33.18 -16.01
C ASP A 56 -13.82 33.33 -17.54
N GLU A 57 -14.29 32.30 -18.23
CA GLU A 57 -14.37 32.30 -19.71
C GLU A 57 -15.24 33.43 -20.27
N LYS A 58 -16.14 33.99 -19.44
CA LYS A 58 -17.02 35.11 -19.78
C LYS A 58 -16.44 36.48 -19.42
N GLY A 59 -15.27 36.54 -18.76
CA GLY A 59 -14.58 37.79 -18.42
C GLY A 59 -15.21 38.61 -17.29
N GLY A 60 -16.20 38.07 -16.57
CA GLY A 60 -17.02 38.83 -15.61
C GLY A 60 -16.59 38.68 -14.15
N TYR A 61 -15.95 37.56 -13.81
CA TYR A 61 -15.57 37.22 -12.44
C TYR A 61 -14.14 36.70 -12.39
N TYR A 62 -13.44 36.96 -11.29
CA TYR A 62 -12.23 36.22 -10.98
C TYR A 62 -12.55 34.71 -10.87
N LYS A 63 -11.78 33.90 -11.58
CA LYS A 63 -12.01 32.46 -11.73
C LYS A 63 -12.04 31.77 -10.36
N TYR A 64 -13.01 30.87 -10.19
CA TYR A 64 -13.33 30.12 -8.95
C TYR A 64 -13.93 30.91 -7.79
N ILE A 65 -13.62 32.19 -7.60
CA ILE A 65 -14.04 32.94 -6.40
C ILE A 65 -15.35 33.73 -6.56
N PHE A 66 -15.92 33.78 -7.77
CA PHE A 66 -17.19 34.48 -8.08
C PHE A 66 -17.22 35.93 -7.57
N LEU A 67 -16.10 36.64 -7.71
CA LEU A 67 -15.94 38.04 -7.32
C LEU A 67 -15.75 38.90 -8.57
N PRO A 68 -16.68 39.82 -8.91
CA PRO A 68 -16.45 40.76 -10.00
C PRO A 68 -15.55 41.90 -9.54
N HIS A 69 -14.68 42.39 -10.42
CA HIS A 69 -13.75 43.49 -10.10
C HIS A 69 -14.46 44.76 -9.61
N GLY A 70 -15.62 45.08 -10.21
CA GLY A 70 -16.42 46.23 -9.78
C GLY A 70 -16.87 46.20 -8.31
N ASP A 71 -17.07 45.00 -7.75
CA ASP A 71 -17.42 44.86 -6.34
C ASP A 71 -16.23 45.15 -5.43
N VAL A 72 -15.01 44.76 -5.82
CA VAL A 72 -13.77 45.09 -5.09
C VAL A 72 -13.63 46.61 -5.00
N VAL A 73 -13.75 47.30 -6.13
CA VAL A 73 -13.69 48.76 -6.20
C VAL A 73 -14.78 49.41 -5.33
N ARG A 74 -16.00 48.86 -5.34
CA ARG A 74 -17.12 49.37 -4.53
C ARG A 74 -16.85 49.22 -3.03
N GLU A 75 -16.39 48.06 -2.58
CA GLU A 75 -16.09 47.82 -1.15
C GLU A 75 -14.91 48.68 -0.67
N CYS A 76 -13.87 48.86 -1.50
CA CYS A 76 -12.74 49.76 -1.17
C CYS A 76 -13.21 51.22 -1.02
N LYS A 77 -14.06 51.72 -1.93
CA LYS A 77 -14.63 53.07 -1.82
C LYS A 77 -15.47 53.26 -0.56
N LYS A 78 -16.28 52.26 -0.17
CA LYS A 78 -17.07 52.31 1.07
C LYS A 78 -16.19 52.40 2.32
N ALA A 79 -15.02 51.78 2.29
CA ALA A 79 -14.03 51.82 3.36
C ALA A 79 -13.10 53.04 3.31
N ASN A 80 -13.36 54.03 2.44
CA ASN A 80 -12.52 55.22 2.21
C ASN A 80 -11.05 54.89 1.80
N ILE A 81 -10.85 53.80 1.05
CA ILE A 81 -9.55 53.40 0.53
C ILE A 81 -9.32 54.05 -0.84
N ASP A 82 -8.15 54.68 -1.04
CA ASP A 82 -7.75 55.29 -2.31
C ASP A 82 -7.46 54.22 -3.38
N ILE A 83 -8.40 54.03 -4.28
CA ILE A 83 -8.32 53.00 -5.35
C ILE A 83 -7.37 53.37 -6.49
N THR A 84 -6.85 54.61 -6.53
CA THR A 84 -5.90 55.04 -7.56
C THR A 84 -4.49 54.52 -7.28
N LYS A 85 -4.22 54.18 -6.01
CA LYS A 85 -3.00 53.55 -5.54
C LYS A 85 -3.04 52.04 -5.71
N SER A 86 -1.87 51.44 -5.78
CA SER A 86 -1.70 49.98 -5.72
C SER A 86 -1.84 49.45 -4.29
N TYR A 87 -1.99 48.13 -4.15
CA TYR A 87 -2.07 47.47 -2.84
C TYR A 87 -0.87 47.81 -1.93
N PHE A 88 0.33 47.95 -2.48
CA PHE A 88 1.54 48.19 -1.70
C PHE A 88 1.74 49.66 -1.29
N GLU A 89 0.94 50.59 -1.83
CA GLU A 89 1.02 52.03 -1.56
C GLU A 89 -0.03 52.55 -0.56
N ILE A 90 -0.98 51.70 -0.14
CA ILE A 90 -1.99 52.03 0.87
C ILE A 90 -1.51 51.65 2.28
N THR A 91 -2.22 52.10 3.32
CA THR A 91 -1.89 51.81 4.72
C THR A 91 -2.09 50.34 5.07
N LYS A 92 -1.45 49.84 6.13
CA LYS A 92 -1.55 48.43 6.52
C LYS A 92 -2.98 48.00 6.87
N ASP A 93 -3.74 48.85 7.56
CA ASP A 93 -5.17 48.59 7.84
C ASP A 93 -6.00 48.47 6.55
N ALA A 94 -5.70 49.29 5.54
CA ALA A 94 -6.36 49.21 4.24
C ALA A 94 -5.93 47.96 3.46
N GLN A 95 -4.65 47.57 3.55
CA GLN A 95 -4.14 46.32 2.99
C GLN A 95 -4.84 45.11 3.58
N ASP A 96 -5.02 45.08 4.91
CA ASP A 96 -5.67 43.97 5.60
C ASP A 96 -7.15 43.89 5.22
N PHE A 97 -7.85 45.03 5.08
CA PHE A 97 -9.22 45.06 4.57
C PHE A 97 -9.34 44.53 3.14
N VAL A 98 -8.49 45.01 2.22
CA VAL A 98 -8.50 44.56 0.81
C VAL A 98 -8.17 43.08 0.73
N LYS A 99 -7.17 42.62 1.48
CA LYS A 99 -6.79 41.20 1.59
C LYS A 99 -7.97 40.34 2.02
N GLU A 100 -8.73 40.77 3.02
CA GLU A 100 -9.85 40.00 3.56
C GLU A 100 -10.99 39.77 2.54
N ILE A 101 -11.22 40.72 1.62
CA ILE A 101 -12.19 40.60 0.53
C ILE A 101 -11.88 39.36 -0.34
N PHE A 102 -10.60 39.16 -0.66
CA PHE A 102 -10.12 38.03 -1.45
C PHE A 102 -10.00 36.76 -0.61
N PHE A 103 -9.39 36.85 0.58
CA PHE A 103 -9.11 35.73 1.47
C PHE A 103 -10.38 34.91 1.79
N THR A 104 -11.47 35.58 2.19
CA THR A 104 -12.75 34.96 2.56
C THR A 104 -13.35 34.11 1.42
N ARG A 105 -13.06 34.46 0.16
CA ARG A 105 -13.57 33.75 -1.02
C ARG A 105 -12.58 32.70 -1.53
N MET A 106 -11.28 32.99 -1.47
CA MET A 106 -10.22 32.08 -1.91
C MET A 106 -10.09 30.85 -1.02
N ILE A 107 -10.33 30.96 0.30
CA ILE A 107 -10.18 29.85 1.25
C ILE A 107 -10.99 28.59 0.85
N LYS A 108 -12.18 28.78 0.26
CA LYS A 108 -13.04 27.68 -0.22
C LYS A 108 -12.44 26.91 -1.41
N HIS A 109 -11.50 27.53 -2.12
CA HIS A 109 -10.91 27.02 -3.35
C HIS A 109 -9.38 26.88 -3.26
N LYS A 110 -8.80 26.93 -2.05
CA LYS A 110 -7.35 26.87 -1.81
C LYS A 110 -6.63 25.67 -2.43
N ASN A 111 -7.33 24.55 -2.63
CA ASN A 111 -6.77 23.34 -3.22
C ASN A 111 -6.83 23.30 -4.76
N LYS A 112 -7.30 24.37 -5.44
CA LYS A 112 -7.27 24.46 -6.90
C LYS A 112 -5.91 24.97 -7.35
N ASP A 113 -5.32 24.35 -8.37
CA ASP A 113 -3.96 24.65 -8.86
C ASP A 113 -3.70 26.16 -9.02
N SER A 114 -4.61 26.90 -9.67
CA SER A 114 -4.45 28.34 -9.90
C SER A 114 -4.63 29.24 -8.67
N ILE A 115 -5.09 28.70 -7.53
CA ILE A 115 -5.23 29.44 -6.26
C ILE A 115 -4.17 28.99 -5.26
N SER A 116 -3.81 27.70 -5.31
CA SER A 116 -2.85 27.08 -4.38
C SER A 116 -1.48 27.79 -4.37
N ILE A 117 -1.07 28.34 -5.52
CA ILE A 117 0.18 29.12 -5.66
C ILE A 117 0.22 30.39 -4.80
N PHE A 118 -0.94 30.90 -4.37
CA PHE A 118 -1.04 32.11 -3.53
C PHE A 118 -1.19 31.81 -2.05
N TRP A 119 -1.24 30.54 -1.63
CA TRP A 119 -1.66 30.13 -0.29
C TRP A 119 -0.51 29.54 0.52
N HIS A 120 -0.44 29.83 1.82
CA HIS A 120 0.53 29.22 2.73
C HIS A 120 -0.02 29.10 4.16
N THR A 121 0.75 28.44 5.02
CA THR A 121 0.47 28.35 6.45
C THR A 121 1.54 29.09 7.24
N GLU A 122 1.13 29.89 8.23
CA GLU A 122 2.02 30.61 9.13
C GLU A 122 1.76 30.24 10.58
N ILE A 123 2.73 30.52 11.46
CA ILE A 123 2.58 30.31 12.90
C ILE A 123 1.49 31.24 13.41
N CYS A 124 0.56 30.72 14.21
CA CYS A 124 -0.53 31.53 14.76
C CYS A 124 0.03 32.71 15.59
N PRO A 125 -0.29 33.96 15.25
CA PRO A 125 0.29 35.14 15.92
C PRO A 125 -0.22 35.34 17.36
N ILE A 126 -1.34 34.70 17.72
CA ILE A 126 -1.94 34.83 19.06
C ILE A 126 -1.31 33.87 20.06
N CYS A 127 -1.09 32.61 19.67
CA CYS A 127 -0.49 31.61 20.57
C CYS A 127 0.98 31.34 20.27
N ASN A 128 1.56 31.94 19.22
CA ASN A 128 2.92 31.69 18.75
C ASN A 128 3.23 30.19 18.57
N GLY A 129 2.26 29.44 18.04
CA GLY A 129 2.39 28.00 17.80
C GLY A 129 2.21 27.10 19.00
N THR A 130 1.96 27.64 20.20
CA THR A 130 1.79 26.86 21.44
C THR A 130 0.43 26.16 21.54
N ARG A 131 -0.53 26.55 20.69
CA ARG A 131 -1.90 25.99 20.59
C ARG A 131 -2.79 26.27 21.80
N LEU A 132 -2.24 26.92 22.82
CA LEU A 132 -2.90 27.13 24.10
C LEU A 132 -3.26 28.62 24.27
N ASN A 133 -4.37 28.87 24.98
CA ASN A 133 -4.87 30.19 25.28
C ASN A 133 -4.26 30.76 26.58
N TYR A 134 -4.58 32.01 26.87
CA TYR A 134 -4.09 32.72 28.04
C TYR A 134 -4.52 32.07 29.38
N LYS A 135 -5.66 31.35 29.42
CA LYS A 135 -6.14 30.68 30.64
C LYS A 135 -5.25 29.49 31.00
N ALA A 136 -4.89 28.68 30.01
CA ALA A 136 -3.94 27.57 30.19
C ALA A 136 -2.57 28.09 30.65
N ASN A 137 -2.10 29.20 30.04
CA ASN A 137 -0.80 29.79 30.34
C ASN A 137 -0.75 30.59 31.66
N ALA A 138 -1.89 30.81 32.32
CA ALA A 138 -1.93 31.37 33.66
C ALA A 138 -1.48 30.36 34.74
N ILE A 139 -1.58 29.05 34.44
CA ILE A 139 -1.15 27.98 35.36
C ILE A 139 0.35 27.77 35.21
N LYS A 140 1.08 27.77 36.34
CA LYS A 140 2.53 27.56 36.39
C LYS A 140 2.91 26.34 37.20
N LEU A 141 3.93 25.62 36.72
CA LEU A 141 4.61 24.53 37.41
C LEU A 141 6.10 24.91 37.53
N PHE A 142 6.59 25.06 38.77
CA PHE A 142 7.96 25.54 39.04
C PHE A 142 8.31 26.82 38.24
N ASP A 143 7.42 27.81 38.31
CA ASP A 143 7.52 29.13 37.65
C ASP A 143 7.41 29.14 36.11
N LYS A 144 7.27 27.98 35.46
CA LYS A 144 6.99 27.88 34.02
C LYS A 144 5.55 27.55 33.74
N ASN A 145 4.93 28.24 32.80
CA ASN A 145 3.63 27.82 32.26
C ASN A 145 3.78 26.65 31.28
N ILE A 146 2.67 26.04 30.88
CA ILE A 146 2.67 24.88 29.99
C ILE A 146 3.27 25.18 28.60
N SER A 147 3.04 26.38 28.04
CA SER A 147 3.62 26.75 26.75
C SER A 147 5.14 26.92 26.83
N GLU A 148 5.64 27.52 27.91
CA GLU A 148 7.07 27.63 28.19
C GLU A 148 7.71 26.26 28.36
N MET A 149 7.04 25.34 29.07
CA MET A 149 7.51 23.96 29.22
C MET A 149 7.57 23.22 27.89
N LEU A 150 6.53 23.36 27.05
CA LEU A 150 6.47 22.70 25.75
C LEU A 150 7.53 23.24 24.77
N ASN A 151 7.96 24.49 24.94
CA ASN A 151 8.99 25.10 24.10
C ASN A 151 10.43 24.76 24.53
N LEU A 152 10.63 24.11 25.69
CA LEU A 152 11.93 23.56 26.05
C LEU A 152 12.29 22.39 25.11
N SER A 153 13.56 22.29 24.76
CA SER A 153 14.12 21.07 24.19
C SER A 153 14.07 19.93 25.20
N VAL A 154 14.15 18.67 24.72
CA VAL A 154 14.22 17.49 25.58
C VAL A 154 15.39 17.59 26.57
N ASP A 155 16.56 18.06 26.13
CA ASP A 155 17.72 18.25 27.00
C ASP A 155 17.46 19.30 28.09
N GLU A 156 16.90 20.45 27.72
CA GLU A 156 16.55 21.52 28.68
C GLU A 156 15.46 21.08 29.65
N ALA A 157 14.43 20.38 29.17
CA ALA A 157 13.34 19.86 29.99
C ALA A 157 13.85 18.81 30.98
N LEU A 158 14.76 17.93 30.54
CA LEU A 158 15.38 16.93 31.43
C LEU A 158 16.17 17.61 32.54
N VAL A 159 17.04 18.57 32.20
CA VAL A 159 17.81 19.34 33.18
C VAL A 159 16.89 20.11 34.14
N PHE A 160 15.83 20.73 33.61
CA PHE A 160 14.90 21.52 34.41
C PHE A 160 14.10 20.68 35.42
N LEU A 161 13.70 19.46 35.04
CA LEU A 161 12.82 18.61 35.85
C LEU A 161 13.56 17.63 36.76
N LYS A 162 14.83 17.30 36.49
CA LYS A 162 15.58 16.22 37.16
C LYS A 162 15.57 16.31 38.69
N ASP A 163 15.75 17.52 39.23
CA ASP A 163 15.87 17.76 40.68
C ASP A 163 14.57 18.30 41.32
N LYS A 164 13.46 18.32 40.56
CA LYS A 164 12.17 18.83 41.04
C LYS A 164 11.34 17.72 41.73
N PRO A 165 10.51 18.06 42.72
CA PRO A 165 9.64 17.10 43.38
C PRO A 165 8.44 16.74 42.47
N LEU A 166 8.63 15.76 41.60
CA LEU A 166 7.60 15.27 40.68
C LEU A 166 6.75 14.17 41.32
N HIS A 167 5.43 14.20 41.10
CA HIS A 167 4.53 13.13 41.55
C HIS A 167 4.85 11.77 40.89
N HIS A 168 5.32 11.77 39.63
CA HIS A 168 5.71 10.56 38.92
C HIS A 168 6.97 10.80 38.08
N LYS A 169 7.97 9.90 38.19
CA LYS A 169 9.24 10.00 37.45
C LYS A 169 9.18 9.59 35.97
N LYS A 170 8.01 9.18 35.46
CA LYS A 170 7.85 8.63 34.09
C LYS A 170 8.23 9.64 33.01
N ILE A 171 8.05 10.94 33.27
CA ILE A 171 8.48 11.98 32.34
C ILE A 171 10.01 12.01 32.18
N LEU A 172 10.77 11.75 33.25
CA LEU A 172 12.23 11.69 33.20
C LEU A 172 12.68 10.48 32.36
N ASP A 173 12.07 9.31 32.55
CA ASP A 173 12.36 8.11 31.75
C ASP A 173 12.12 8.35 30.25
N ILE A 174 11.03 9.06 29.90
CA ILE A 174 10.72 9.42 28.51
C ILE A 174 11.76 10.39 27.95
N LEU A 175 12.12 11.43 28.70
CA LEU A 175 13.11 12.41 28.28
C LEU A 175 14.51 11.79 28.13
N GLU A 176 14.90 10.89 29.03
CA GLU A 176 16.14 10.11 28.93
C GLU A 176 16.13 9.21 27.70
N SER A 177 15.01 8.52 27.43
CA SER A 177 14.85 7.70 26.22
C SER A 177 15.03 8.51 24.95
N LEU A 178 14.42 9.70 24.88
CA LEU A 178 14.55 10.62 23.74
C LEU A 178 15.99 11.12 23.59
N LYS A 179 16.66 11.45 24.71
CA LYS A 179 18.06 11.86 24.71
C LYS A 179 18.99 10.73 24.22
N LEU A 180 18.80 9.50 24.71
CA LEU A 180 19.54 8.32 24.26
C LEU A 180 19.32 8.06 22.77
N ALA A 181 18.10 8.30 22.29
CA ALA A 181 17.77 8.27 20.87
C ALA A 181 18.31 9.48 20.07
N THR A 182 19.17 10.30 20.67
CA THR A 182 19.79 11.50 20.07
C THR A 182 18.77 12.56 19.60
N LEU A 183 17.62 12.62 20.27
CA LEU A 183 16.54 13.60 20.03
C LEU A 183 16.51 14.73 21.08
N GLY A 184 17.60 14.92 21.82
CA GLY A 184 17.72 15.92 22.89
C GLY A 184 17.42 17.36 22.45
N TYR A 185 17.68 17.69 21.18
CA TYR A 185 17.47 19.02 20.60
C TYR A 185 16.01 19.33 20.24
N LEU A 186 15.13 18.34 20.17
CA LEU A 186 13.73 18.57 19.80
C LEU A 186 12.97 19.24 20.93
N THR A 187 12.14 20.24 20.59
CA THR A 187 11.20 20.82 21.55
C THR A 187 9.99 19.90 21.74
N LEU A 188 9.40 19.92 22.93
CA LEU A 188 8.21 19.11 23.23
C LEU A 188 6.97 19.56 22.44
N ASN A 189 6.94 20.81 21.96
CA ASN A 189 5.89 21.37 21.10
C ASN A 189 6.09 21.03 19.60
N ARG A 190 7.17 20.34 19.22
CA ARG A 190 7.45 20.03 17.82
C ARG A 190 6.33 19.14 17.24
N THR A 191 5.72 19.59 16.15
CA THR A 191 4.67 18.81 15.47
C THR A 191 5.25 17.54 14.85
N LEU A 192 4.57 16.40 15.01
CA LEU A 192 5.02 15.12 14.43
C LEU A 192 5.17 15.17 12.90
N THR A 193 4.35 15.98 12.21
CA THR A 193 4.41 16.14 10.76
C THR A 193 5.65 16.88 10.26
N THR A 194 6.37 17.58 11.15
CA THR A 194 7.60 18.30 10.82
C THR A 194 8.85 17.58 11.29
N LEU A 195 8.70 16.38 11.84
CA LEU A 195 9.81 15.46 12.06
C LEU A 195 10.24 14.86 10.73
N SER A 196 11.54 14.78 10.54
CA SER A 196 12.14 13.99 9.49
C SER A 196 11.86 12.49 9.67
N GLY A 197 12.05 11.71 8.60
CA GLY A 197 11.95 10.24 8.67
C GLY A 197 12.83 9.65 9.77
N GLY A 198 14.07 10.14 9.90
CA GLY A 198 15.02 9.69 10.91
C GLY A 198 14.62 10.06 12.33
N GLU A 199 14.10 11.28 12.52
CA GLU A 199 13.58 11.69 13.83
C GLU A 199 12.35 10.87 14.23
N SER A 200 11.41 10.67 13.30
CA SER A 200 10.21 9.86 13.50
C SER A 200 10.56 8.41 13.86
N GLN A 201 11.55 7.84 13.18
CA GLN A 201 12.00 6.49 13.44
C GLN A 201 12.75 6.34 14.76
N ARG A 202 13.67 7.27 15.07
CA ARG A 202 14.33 7.31 16.38
C ARG A 202 13.32 7.51 17.50
N LEU A 203 12.28 8.32 17.29
CA LEU A 203 11.18 8.50 18.25
C LEU A 203 10.44 7.19 18.50
N LYS A 204 10.07 6.45 17.45
CA LYS A 204 9.42 5.14 17.57
C LYS A 204 10.28 4.14 18.34
N LEU A 205 11.57 4.06 18.03
CA LEU A 205 12.51 3.16 18.73
C LEU A 205 12.78 3.60 20.17
N SER A 206 12.80 4.91 20.45
CA SER A 206 13.03 5.44 21.80
C SER A 206 11.99 4.96 22.81
N LEU A 207 10.74 4.76 22.38
CA LEU A 207 9.66 4.25 23.23
C LEU A 207 9.92 2.83 23.76
N ILE A 208 10.84 2.10 23.12
CA ILE A 208 11.17 0.71 23.44
C ILE A 208 12.34 0.64 24.45
N LEU A 209 13.24 1.62 24.45
CA LEU A 209 14.50 1.60 25.22
C LEU A 209 14.32 1.37 26.72
N HIS A 210 13.27 1.95 27.32
CA HIS A 210 12.95 1.78 28.75
C HIS A 210 11.86 0.73 29.02
N SER A 211 11.49 -0.08 28.02
CA SER A 211 10.55 -1.17 28.24
C SER A 211 11.19 -2.30 29.05
N LYS A 212 10.43 -2.94 29.94
CA LYS A 212 10.91 -4.09 30.73
C LYS A 212 10.81 -5.43 29.97
N TYR A 213 10.51 -5.39 28.68
CA TYR A 213 10.27 -6.60 27.90
C TYR A 213 11.60 -7.20 27.42
N ASN A 214 11.78 -8.48 27.71
CA ASN A 214 12.85 -9.35 27.21
C ASN A 214 12.24 -10.48 26.37
N ASP A 215 13.09 -11.21 25.65
CA ASP A 215 12.72 -12.38 24.85
C ASP A 215 11.70 -12.07 23.72
N LEU A 216 11.68 -10.82 23.24
CA LEU A 216 10.88 -10.40 22.09
C LEU A 216 11.66 -10.52 20.77
N LEU A 217 10.92 -10.81 19.68
CA LEU A 217 11.40 -10.70 18.31
C LEU A 217 10.95 -9.36 17.71
N TYR A 218 11.89 -8.46 17.45
CA TYR A 218 11.66 -7.22 16.71
C TYR A 218 11.95 -7.45 15.24
N ILE A 219 11.00 -7.09 14.37
CA ILE A 219 11.17 -7.13 12.92
C ILE A 219 11.20 -5.69 12.42
N LEU A 220 12.32 -5.29 11.81
CA LEU A 220 12.55 -3.95 11.28
C LEU A 220 12.73 -4.03 9.76
N ASP A 221 11.90 -3.29 9.03
CA ASP A 221 11.96 -3.20 7.58
C ASP A 221 12.71 -1.93 7.15
N GLU A 222 13.85 -2.10 6.47
CA GLU A 222 14.79 -1.06 6.01
C GLU A 222 14.96 0.13 6.96
N PRO A 223 15.46 -0.09 8.20
CA PRO A 223 15.52 0.99 9.15
C PRO A 223 16.50 2.11 8.78
N SER A 224 17.39 1.88 7.81
CA SER A 224 18.33 2.87 7.34
C SER A 224 17.82 3.78 6.21
N SER A 225 16.65 3.44 5.67
CA SER A 225 16.12 3.98 4.41
C SER A 225 15.83 5.48 4.51
N GLY A 226 16.42 6.26 3.60
CA GLY A 226 16.22 7.71 3.55
C GLY A 226 16.88 8.52 4.65
N LEU A 227 17.92 7.95 5.27
CA LEU A 227 18.63 8.60 6.36
C LEU A 227 20.06 8.94 5.97
N HIS A 228 20.50 10.11 6.43
CA HIS A 228 21.90 10.50 6.37
C HIS A 228 22.77 9.45 7.11
N PRO A 229 23.96 9.07 6.58
CA PRO A 229 24.83 8.07 7.20
C PRO A 229 25.09 8.29 8.70
N TYR A 230 25.28 9.54 9.11
CA TYR A 230 25.38 9.93 10.53
C TYR A 230 24.16 9.49 11.37
N ASN A 231 22.93 9.67 10.87
CA ASN A 231 21.72 9.26 11.57
C ASN A 231 21.53 7.73 11.57
N ASN A 232 22.01 7.05 10.53
CA ASN A 232 22.02 5.59 10.48
C ASN A 232 22.82 4.97 11.62
N MET A 233 23.99 5.53 11.93
CA MET A 233 24.78 5.10 13.08
C MET A 233 24.05 5.30 14.41
N GLN A 234 23.32 6.40 14.56
CA GLN A 234 22.52 6.66 15.76
C GLN A 234 21.40 5.63 15.92
N ILE A 235 20.67 5.31 14.85
CA ILE A 235 19.62 4.27 14.89
C ILE A 235 20.21 2.91 15.22
N PHE A 236 21.30 2.53 14.57
CA PHE A 236 21.96 1.26 14.83
C PHE A 236 22.41 1.12 16.30
N SER A 237 22.85 2.23 16.91
CA SER A 237 23.22 2.24 18.33
C SER A 237 22.02 1.95 19.25
N ILE A 238 20.83 2.47 18.92
CA ILE A 238 19.57 2.20 19.65
C ILE A 238 19.18 0.73 19.47
N ILE A 239 19.21 0.22 18.23
CA ILE A 239 18.93 -1.19 17.91
C ILE A 239 19.87 -2.11 18.70
N SER A 240 21.16 -1.80 18.74
CA SER A 240 22.16 -2.55 19.50
C SER A 240 21.86 -2.57 21.01
N GLN A 241 21.32 -1.48 21.57
CA GLN A 241 20.89 -1.43 22.98
C GLN A 241 19.66 -2.31 23.23
N ILE A 242 18.67 -2.31 22.32
CA ILE A 242 17.48 -3.16 22.43
C ILE A 242 17.89 -4.65 22.37
N ALA A 243 18.82 -5.02 21.48
CA ALA A 243 19.35 -6.39 21.39
C ALA A 243 20.03 -6.82 22.70
N LYS A 244 20.80 -5.93 23.34
CA LYS A 244 21.46 -6.19 24.63
C LYS A 244 20.49 -6.52 25.78
N GLN A 245 19.21 -6.15 25.66
CA GLN A 245 18.16 -6.48 26.65
C GLN A 245 17.61 -7.92 26.49
N LYS A 246 18.35 -8.83 25.82
CA LYS A 246 17.94 -10.21 25.47
C LYS A 246 16.77 -10.27 24.49
N ASN A 247 16.72 -9.33 23.56
CA ASN A 247 15.76 -9.36 22.47
C ASN A 247 16.43 -9.82 21.18
N THR A 248 15.67 -10.46 20.30
CA THR A 248 16.12 -10.81 18.94
C THR A 248 15.68 -9.73 17.97
N ILE A 249 16.56 -9.28 17.08
CA ILE A 249 16.24 -8.27 16.08
C ILE A 249 16.50 -8.86 14.69
N LEU A 250 15.45 -8.94 13.88
CA LEU A 250 15.51 -9.28 12.46
C LEU A 250 15.37 -7.99 11.65
N ILE A 251 16.35 -7.73 10.78
CA ILE A 251 16.39 -6.51 9.97
C ILE A 251 16.47 -6.88 8.49
N SER A 252 15.54 -6.37 7.69
CA SER A 252 15.65 -6.35 6.23
C SER A 252 16.39 -5.09 5.81
N GLU A 253 17.56 -5.18 5.15
CA GLU A 253 18.40 -4.01 4.88
C GLU A 253 19.36 -4.20 3.70
N HIS A 254 19.64 -3.11 2.99
CA HIS A 254 20.61 -3.04 1.89
C HIS A 254 21.87 -2.23 2.26
N ASN A 255 21.82 -1.45 3.34
CA ASN A 255 22.91 -0.62 3.82
C ASN A 255 24.14 -1.40 4.28
N GLU A 256 25.28 -1.03 3.74
CA GLU A 256 26.56 -1.70 3.96
C GLU A 256 27.04 -1.64 5.43
N PHE A 257 26.76 -0.55 6.15
CA PHE A 257 27.09 -0.40 7.57
C PHE A 257 26.35 -1.44 8.42
N TYR A 258 25.06 -1.66 8.14
CA TYR A 258 24.24 -2.64 8.86
C TYR A 258 24.72 -4.07 8.58
N LYS A 259 25.04 -4.39 7.32
CA LYS A 259 25.59 -5.71 6.96
C LYS A 259 26.91 -6.01 7.67
N GLN A 260 27.81 -5.03 7.74
CA GLN A 260 29.11 -5.20 8.38
C GLN A 260 29.02 -5.38 9.90
N HIS A 261 28.00 -4.81 10.55
CA HIS A 261 27.83 -4.85 12.00
C HIS A 261 26.78 -5.86 12.47
N SER A 262 26.19 -6.66 11.58
CA SER A 262 25.23 -7.69 11.97
C SER A 262 25.93 -8.92 12.56
N ASP A 263 25.30 -9.53 13.56
CA ASP A 263 25.77 -10.78 14.15
C ASP A 263 25.60 -11.96 13.17
N LEU A 264 24.54 -11.92 12.35
CA LEU A 264 24.18 -12.87 11.30
C LEU A 264 23.64 -12.11 10.09
N PHE A 265 24.10 -12.45 8.89
CA PHE A 265 23.65 -11.93 7.60
C PHE A 265 23.09 -13.07 6.76
N ILE A 266 21.90 -12.86 6.21
CA ILE A 266 21.19 -13.80 5.33
C ILE A 266 20.92 -13.06 4.02
N GLU A 267 21.39 -13.61 2.90
CA GLU A 267 21.19 -13.04 1.57
C GLU A 267 20.25 -13.93 0.76
N LEU A 268 19.26 -13.31 0.09
CA LEU A 268 18.18 -13.98 -0.62
C LEU A 268 18.24 -13.72 -2.13
N GLY A 269 18.20 -14.78 -2.92
CA GLY A 269 18.07 -14.78 -4.36
C GLY A 269 19.34 -14.37 -5.10
N LYS A 270 19.45 -14.73 -6.38
CA LYS A 270 20.43 -14.12 -7.30
C LYS A 270 19.86 -12.91 -8.04
N GLY A 271 18.58 -12.61 -7.83
CA GLY A 271 17.82 -11.52 -8.43
C GLY A 271 16.38 -11.52 -7.93
N SER A 272 15.52 -10.73 -8.57
CA SER A 272 14.10 -10.58 -8.21
C SER A 272 13.18 -11.59 -8.94
N GLY A 273 11.93 -11.70 -8.48
CA GLY A 273 10.90 -12.54 -9.10
C GLY A 273 11.26 -14.03 -9.06
N ILE A 274 11.13 -14.71 -10.21
CA ILE A 274 11.43 -16.16 -10.34
C ILE A 274 12.90 -16.53 -10.06
N ASN A 275 13.80 -15.54 -10.07
CA ASN A 275 15.22 -15.70 -9.75
C ASN A 275 15.55 -15.42 -8.27
N GLY A 276 14.51 -15.15 -7.45
CA GLY A 276 14.59 -14.89 -6.02
C GLY A 276 14.28 -16.12 -5.15
N GLY A 277 13.98 -15.89 -3.87
CA GLY A 277 13.44 -16.89 -2.94
C GLY A 277 14.44 -17.89 -2.35
N GLU A 278 15.63 -18.05 -2.92
CA GLU A 278 16.66 -18.96 -2.43
C GLU A 278 17.61 -18.28 -1.43
N ILE A 279 18.02 -18.94 -0.34
CA ILE A 279 19.10 -18.42 0.52
C ILE A 279 20.44 -18.65 -0.20
N ILE A 280 21.14 -17.57 -0.59
CA ILE A 280 22.44 -17.66 -1.25
C ILE A 280 23.62 -17.53 -0.27
N HIS A 281 23.41 -16.86 0.87
CA HIS A 281 24.40 -16.75 1.94
C HIS A 281 23.71 -16.75 3.31
N CYS A 282 24.34 -17.39 4.30
CA CYS A 282 23.92 -17.34 5.70
C CYS A 282 25.17 -17.44 6.59
N GLY A 283 25.49 -16.38 7.33
CA GLY A 283 26.67 -16.32 8.18
C GLY A 283 27.09 -14.88 8.46
N LYS A 284 28.32 -14.66 8.93
CA LYS A 284 28.86 -13.29 9.02
C LYS A 284 29.06 -12.71 7.61
N TYR A 285 28.91 -11.39 7.49
CA TYR A 285 29.18 -10.68 6.24
C TYR A 285 30.68 -10.59 5.97
N ASN A 286 31.12 -10.96 4.76
CA ASN A 286 32.50 -10.81 4.29
C ASN A 286 32.54 -9.90 3.06
N LYS A 287 33.15 -8.71 3.22
CA LYS A 287 33.20 -7.66 2.18
C LYS A 287 33.89 -8.10 0.87
N LYS A 288 34.73 -9.14 0.92
CA LYS A 288 35.48 -9.63 -0.26
C LYS A 288 34.60 -10.29 -1.32
N ASP A 289 33.39 -10.73 -0.97
CA ASP A 289 32.57 -11.54 -1.88
C ASP A 289 31.61 -10.71 -2.77
N ASN A 290 31.48 -9.39 -2.56
CA ASN A 290 30.42 -8.60 -3.21
C ASN A 290 30.82 -7.19 -3.69
N SER A 291 32.09 -6.96 -4.05
CA SER A 291 32.51 -5.68 -4.66
C SER A 291 32.02 -5.55 -6.11
N LEU A 292 30.72 -5.30 -6.29
CA LEU A 292 30.20 -4.79 -7.55
C LEU A 292 30.87 -3.42 -7.80
N ASN A 293 31.72 -3.36 -8.83
CA ASN A 293 32.34 -2.12 -9.30
C ASN A 293 31.24 -1.19 -9.86
N ILE A 294 30.67 -0.34 -9.01
CA ILE A 294 29.79 0.75 -9.46
C ILE A 294 30.63 1.65 -10.38
N LYS A 295 30.16 1.86 -11.61
CA LYS A 295 30.81 2.81 -12.52
C LYS A 295 30.33 4.21 -12.19
N TYR A 296 31.27 5.09 -11.86
CA TYR A 296 30.97 6.50 -11.65
C TYR A 296 30.67 7.19 -12.98
N ARG A 297 29.73 8.15 -12.96
CA ARG A 297 29.42 9.06 -14.09
C ARG A 297 30.64 9.93 -14.38
N GLU A 298 30.81 10.27 -15.64
CA GLU A 298 31.72 11.34 -16.05
C GLU A 298 31.06 12.68 -15.72
N SER A 299 31.74 13.51 -14.93
CA SER A 299 31.25 14.83 -14.54
C SER A 299 31.20 15.77 -15.74
N LYS A 300 30.13 16.54 -15.88
CA LYS A 300 30.03 17.61 -16.87
C LYS A 300 30.60 18.93 -16.38
N ASP A 301 31.18 19.70 -17.29
CA ASP A 301 31.52 21.10 -17.03
C ASP A 301 30.24 21.94 -16.88
N ILE A 302 30.20 22.75 -15.82
CA ILE A 302 29.02 23.55 -15.46
C ILE A 302 29.23 25.02 -15.82
N ASP A 303 28.29 25.60 -16.58
CA ASP A 303 28.21 27.05 -16.79
C ASP A 303 27.30 27.71 -15.74
N LEU A 304 27.91 28.33 -14.73
CA LEU A 304 27.19 29.05 -13.68
C LEU A 304 26.50 30.32 -14.17
N LYS A 305 26.81 30.85 -15.36
CA LYS A 305 26.17 32.08 -15.88
C LYS A 305 24.70 31.88 -16.20
N GLN A 306 24.32 30.64 -16.55
CA GLN A 306 22.94 30.27 -16.87
C GLN A 306 22.20 29.67 -15.67
N ALA A 307 22.83 29.63 -14.49
CA ALA A 307 22.24 29.06 -13.30
C ALA A 307 21.07 29.91 -12.78
N ILE A 308 20.07 29.25 -12.20
CA ILE A 308 19.04 29.93 -11.41
C ILE A 308 19.69 30.39 -10.12
N SER A 309 19.69 31.70 -9.88
CA SER A 309 20.22 32.29 -8.65
C SER A 309 19.06 32.80 -7.79
N LEU A 310 18.99 32.29 -6.56
CA LEU A 310 18.06 32.73 -5.52
C LEU A 310 18.85 33.48 -4.45
N LYS A 311 18.47 34.73 -4.19
CA LYS A 311 19.11 35.59 -3.18
C LYS A 311 18.18 35.88 -2.02
N ASN A 312 18.74 35.86 -0.81
CA ASN A 312 18.04 36.10 0.45
C ASN A 312 16.77 35.24 0.57
N VAL A 313 16.95 33.93 0.42
CA VAL A 313 15.88 32.94 0.56
C VAL A 313 15.48 32.82 2.02
N THR A 314 14.17 32.93 2.29
CA THR A 314 13.63 32.75 3.64
C THR A 314 12.45 31.78 3.61
N CYS A 315 12.61 30.64 4.29
CA CYS A 315 11.58 29.62 4.38
C CYS A 315 11.86 28.68 5.57
N ASN A 316 10.95 28.62 6.53
CA ASN A 316 11.08 27.81 7.75
C ASN A 316 12.37 28.13 8.52
N ASN A 317 13.36 27.23 8.48
CA ASN A 317 14.65 27.42 9.14
C ASN A 317 15.73 28.04 8.23
N ILE A 318 15.47 28.19 6.92
CA ILE A 318 16.31 28.96 6.00
C ILE A 318 16.02 30.44 6.25
N LYS A 319 17.08 31.24 6.51
CA LYS A 319 16.97 32.65 6.88
C LYS A 319 17.99 33.48 6.11
N ASP A 320 17.53 34.18 5.08
CA ASP A 320 18.31 35.09 4.25
C ASP A 320 19.57 34.44 3.64
N GLU A 321 19.40 33.25 3.07
CA GLU A 321 20.50 32.46 2.49
C GLU A 321 20.45 32.45 0.96
N ASP A 322 21.62 32.32 0.32
CA ASP A 322 21.76 32.34 -1.13
C ASP A 322 21.93 30.92 -1.69
N PHE A 323 21.27 30.63 -2.81
CA PHE A 323 21.37 29.34 -3.49
C PHE A 323 21.49 29.50 -4.99
N ILE A 324 22.29 28.62 -5.62
CA ILE A 324 22.52 28.62 -7.07
C ILE A 324 22.24 27.22 -7.61
N PHE A 325 21.44 27.11 -8.66
CA PHE A 325 21.09 25.86 -9.33
C PHE A 325 21.54 25.92 -10.79
N PRO A 326 22.70 25.35 -11.15
CA PRO A 326 23.12 25.25 -12.54
C PRO A 326 22.13 24.42 -13.37
N LEU A 327 21.98 24.79 -14.64
CA LEU A 327 21.08 24.08 -15.56
C LEU A 327 21.82 23.00 -16.34
N ASN A 328 21.06 22.09 -16.94
CA ASN A 328 21.52 21.06 -17.87
C ASN A 328 22.50 20.05 -17.24
N CYS A 329 22.35 19.78 -15.94
CA CYS A 329 23.21 18.88 -15.18
C CYS A 329 22.45 18.14 -14.06
N LEU A 330 23.14 17.22 -13.38
CA LEU A 330 22.67 16.57 -12.15
C LEU A 330 23.16 17.36 -10.93
N ILE A 331 22.22 17.87 -10.13
CA ILE A 331 22.48 18.54 -8.86
C ILE A 331 22.09 17.62 -7.72
N ALA A 332 22.99 17.37 -6.77
CA ALA A 332 22.66 16.72 -5.50
C ALA A 332 22.49 17.75 -4.38
N VAL A 333 21.35 17.71 -3.71
CA VAL A 333 21.09 18.47 -2.49
C VAL A 333 21.27 17.55 -1.30
N SER A 334 22.29 17.82 -0.49
CA SER A 334 22.69 17.03 0.68
C SER A 334 22.56 17.82 1.99
N GLY A 335 22.89 17.14 3.09
CA GLY A 335 22.82 17.65 4.46
C GLY A 335 22.00 16.75 5.37
N VAL A 336 22.14 16.91 6.68
CA VAL A 336 21.47 16.06 7.68
C VAL A 336 19.95 16.18 7.64
N SER A 337 19.23 15.22 8.23
CA SER A 337 17.77 15.28 8.27
C SER A 337 17.28 16.51 9.04
N GLY A 338 16.25 17.21 8.52
CA GLY A 338 15.77 18.46 9.10
C GLY A 338 16.65 19.70 8.84
N SER A 339 17.66 19.60 7.97
CA SER A 339 18.56 20.72 7.66
C SER A 339 17.95 21.80 6.78
N GLY A 340 16.82 21.57 6.11
CA GLY A 340 16.16 22.56 5.24
C GLY A 340 16.06 22.18 3.76
N LYS A 341 16.54 20.99 3.35
CA LYS A 341 16.46 20.51 1.94
C LYS A 341 15.07 20.60 1.33
N SER A 342 14.06 20.06 2.01
CA SER A 342 12.67 20.12 1.53
C SER A 342 12.11 21.55 1.59
N SER A 343 12.52 22.37 2.57
CA SER A 343 12.15 23.78 2.63
C SER A 343 12.70 24.53 1.41
N LEU A 344 13.94 24.28 1.00
CA LEU A 344 14.53 24.87 -0.20
C LEU A 344 13.82 24.40 -1.47
N LEU A 345 13.68 23.09 -1.68
CA LEU A 345 13.16 22.58 -2.96
C LEU A 345 11.64 22.66 -3.07
N LYS A 346 10.90 22.12 -2.09
CA LYS A 346 9.43 22.09 -2.10
C LYS A 346 8.83 23.42 -1.59
N GLY A 347 9.50 24.11 -0.68
CA GLY A 347 9.00 25.35 -0.09
C GLY A 347 9.39 26.62 -0.85
N VAL A 348 10.45 26.60 -1.66
CA VAL A 348 10.96 27.79 -2.36
C VAL A 348 11.06 27.54 -3.86
N LEU A 349 11.97 26.67 -4.31
CA LEU A 349 12.28 26.51 -5.74
C LEU A 349 11.06 26.07 -6.55
N LEU A 350 10.35 25.03 -6.11
CA LEU A 350 9.17 24.49 -6.80
C LEU A 350 8.05 25.54 -6.93
N PRO A 351 7.57 26.19 -5.85
CA PRO A 351 6.57 27.26 -5.95
C PRO A 351 7.01 28.42 -6.85
N LEU A 352 8.27 28.85 -6.77
CA LEU A 352 8.80 29.92 -7.65
C LEU A 352 8.73 29.53 -9.12
N CYS A 353 9.18 28.32 -9.47
CA CYS A 353 9.12 27.80 -10.84
C CYS A 353 7.68 27.62 -11.33
N GLU A 354 6.81 27.00 -10.53
CA GLU A 354 5.40 26.80 -10.90
C GLU A 354 4.67 28.12 -11.14
N GLN A 355 4.85 29.09 -10.24
CA GLN A 355 4.27 30.42 -10.37
C GLN A 355 4.77 31.12 -11.64
N TYR A 356 6.08 31.12 -11.87
CA TYR A 356 6.67 31.77 -13.03
C TYR A 356 6.24 31.10 -14.34
N ILE A 357 6.16 29.77 -14.40
CA ILE A 357 5.67 29.04 -15.58
C ILE A 357 4.21 29.38 -15.88
N GLN A 358 3.37 29.49 -14.85
CA GLN A 358 1.93 29.72 -15.02
C GLN A 358 1.53 31.17 -15.30
N ILE A 359 2.15 32.13 -14.59
CA ILE A 359 1.74 33.54 -14.60
C ILE A 359 2.89 34.54 -14.76
N LYS A 360 4.15 34.09 -14.91
CA LYS A 360 5.33 34.93 -15.18
C LYS A 360 5.62 36.00 -14.11
N THR A 361 5.27 35.73 -12.85
CA THR A 361 5.60 36.56 -11.69
C THR A 361 6.50 35.78 -10.71
N ILE A 362 7.13 36.51 -9.78
CA ILE A 362 8.06 35.97 -8.78
C ILE A 362 7.52 36.29 -7.39
N ASN A 363 7.55 35.32 -6.48
CA ASN A 363 7.19 35.52 -5.09
C ASN A 363 8.38 36.03 -4.28
N THR A 364 8.42 37.34 -4.02
CA THR A 364 9.47 37.98 -3.23
C THR A 364 9.43 37.64 -1.74
N ASP A 365 8.35 37.02 -1.24
CA ASP A 365 8.27 36.52 0.14
C ASP A 365 9.15 35.28 0.35
N LEU A 366 9.45 34.54 -0.72
CA LEU A 366 10.27 33.33 -0.69
C LEU A 366 11.75 33.61 -1.02
N ALA A 367 12.01 34.52 -1.96
CA ALA A 367 13.35 34.96 -2.34
C ALA A 367 13.30 36.41 -2.84
N GLN A 368 14.12 37.28 -2.27
CA GLN A 368 14.08 38.72 -2.60
C GLN A 368 14.51 39.02 -4.03
N LYS A 369 15.49 38.27 -4.56
CA LYS A 369 15.93 38.40 -5.95
C LYS A 369 16.11 37.03 -6.57
N VAL A 370 15.61 36.89 -7.79
CA VAL A 370 15.61 35.65 -8.55
C VAL A 370 16.04 35.93 -9.99
N GLU A 371 17.03 35.19 -10.48
CA GLU A 371 17.60 35.36 -11.83
C GLU A 371 17.48 34.07 -12.66
N ASN A 372 17.42 34.22 -13.98
CA ASN A 372 17.41 33.14 -14.99
C ASN A 372 16.25 32.12 -14.90
N LEU A 373 15.13 32.48 -14.28
CA LEU A 373 13.97 31.58 -14.17
C LEU A 373 13.19 31.42 -15.50
N ASP A 374 13.40 32.33 -16.44
CA ASP A 374 12.89 32.35 -17.81
C ASP A 374 13.45 31.23 -18.69
N SER A 375 14.58 30.65 -18.30
CA SER A 375 15.20 29.51 -18.96
C SER A 375 14.39 28.20 -18.85
N ILE A 376 13.39 28.14 -17.95
CA ILE A 376 12.65 26.92 -17.59
C ILE A 376 11.26 26.92 -18.22
N ASN A 377 10.89 25.79 -18.84
CA ASN A 377 9.56 25.62 -19.43
C ASN A 377 8.63 24.75 -18.59
N ASN A 378 9.18 23.77 -17.88
CA ASN A 378 8.43 22.79 -17.13
C ASN A 378 9.21 22.35 -15.89
N ILE A 379 8.48 21.99 -14.84
CA ILE A 379 9.05 21.42 -13.62
C ILE A 379 8.18 20.24 -13.16
N ALA A 380 8.81 19.19 -12.64
CA ALA A 380 8.10 18.10 -11.98
C ALA A 380 8.79 17.75 -10.65
N TYR A 381 8.00 17.71 -9.59
CA TYR A 381 8.43 17.21 -8.29
C TYR A 381 7.95 15.78 -8.05
N LEU A 382 8.89 14.90 -7.71
CA LEU A 382 8.68 13.51 -7.35
C LEU A 382 9.15 13.30 -5.91
N GLY A 383 8.31 13.69 -4.95
CA GLY A 383 8.52 13.46 -3.50
C GLY A 383 8.40 12.00 -3.08
N GLN A 384 8.49 11.69 -1.79
CA GLN A 384 8.36 10.32 -1.24
C GLN A 384 6.91 9.84 -1.01
N GLU A 385 5.90 10.60 -1.43
CA GLU A 385 4.50 10.25 -1.19
C GLU A 385 4.13 8.92 -1.85
N GLN A 386 3.48 8.01 -1.11
CA GLN A 386 3.01 6.75 -1.69
C GLN A 386 2.01 7.02 -2.81
N ILE A 387 1.95 6.13 -3.82
CA ILE A 387 0.94 6.26 -4.86
C ILE A 387 -0.45 6.13 -4.21
N HIS A 388 -1.15 7.26 -4.08
CA HIS A 388 -2.56 7.27 -3.71
C HIS A 388 -3.37 6.65 -4.84
N SER A 389 -3.73 5.39 -4.65
CA SER A 389 -4.52 4.64 -5.60
C SER A 389 -5.62 3.89 -4.87
N ASN A 390 -6.72 3.63 -5.57
CA ASN A 390 -7.78 2.81 -5.01
C ASN A 390 -7.25 1.37 -4.89
N SER A 391 -7.78 0.55 -3.99
CA SER A 391 -7.36 -0.86 -3.79
C SER A 391 -7.50 -1.73 -5.06
N ARG A 392 -8.16 -1.21 -6.09
CA ARG A 392 -8.33 -1.84 -7.40
C ARG A 392 -7.31 -1.42 -8.45
N SER A 393 -6.47 -0.43 -8.19
CA SER A 393 -5.52 0.08 -9.16
C SER A 393 -4.39 -0.91 -9.43
N ILE A 394 -4.11 -1.12 -10.71
CA ILE A 394 -3.00 -1.93 -11.22
C ILE A 394 -2.01 -1.06 -11.99
N VAL A 395 -0.78 -1.54 -12.20
CA VAL A 395 0.27 -0.86 -12.96
C VAL A 395 -0.25 -0.31 -14.30
N ALA A 396 -1.02 -1.09 -15.06
CA ALA A 396 -1.55 -0.64 -16.35
C ALA A 396 -2.54 0.54 -16.24
N THR A 397 -3.40 0.55 -15.21
CA THR A 397 -4.34 1.66 -14.98
C THR A 397 -3.61 2.92 -14.52
N TYR A 398 -2.58 2.76 -13.69
CA TYR A 398 -1.79 3.88 -13.19
C TYR A 398 -1.03 4.61 -14.31
N LEU A 399 -0.47 3.84 -15.24
CA LEU A 399 0.25 4.32 -16.43
C LEU A 399 -0.68 4.76 -17.57
N GLY A 400 -1.99 4.57 -17.45
CA GLY A 400 -2.96 4.95 -18.49
C GLY A 400 -2.86 4.11 -19.77
N ILE A 401 -2.38 2.85 -19.67
CA ILE A 401 -2.24 1.94 -20.81
C ILE A 401 -3.30 0.84 -20.83
N PHE A 402 -4.08 0.68 -19.75
CA PHE A 402 -5.10 -0.36 -19.66
C PHE A 402 -6.20 -0.23 -20.71
N ASP A 403 -6.62 0.99 -21.06
CA ASP A 403 -7.64 1.22 -22.09
C ASP A 403 -7.19 0.68 -23.45
N ARG A 404 -5.92 0.92 -23.81
CA ARG A 404 -5.32 0.38 -25.04
C ARG A 404 -5.30 -1.15 -25.05
N ILE A 405 -4.99 -1.77 -23.92
CA ILE A 405 -5.00 -3.24 -23.78
C ILE A 405 -6.43 -3.76 -23.99
N ARG A 406 -7.43 -3.12 -23.37
CA ARG A 406 -8.84 -3.52 -23.54
C ARG A 406 -9.33 -3.39 -24.97
N ASP A 407 -8.96 -2.30 -25.65
CA ASP A 407 -9.31 -2.08 -27.06
C ASP A 407 -8.69 -3.14 -27.97
N LEU A 408 -7.45 -3.55 -27.68
CA LEU A 408 -6.78 -4.63 -28.41
C LEU A 408 -7.55 -5.96 -28.28
N TYR A 409 -7.97 -6.35 -27.07
CA TYR A 409 -8.76 -7.57 -26.88
C TYR A 409 -10.16 -7.48 -27.49
N ALA A 410 -10.83 -6.32 -27.40
CA ALA A 410 -12.13 -6.10 -28.03
C ALA A 410 -12.09 -6.20 -29.56
N SER A 411 -10.94 -5.90 -30.18
CA SER A 411 -10.77 -6.04 -31.63
C SER A 411 -10.79 -7.50 -32.14
N LEU A 412 -10.60 -8.48 -31.25
CA LEU A 412 -10.54 -9.90 -31.60
C LEU A 412 -11.92 -10.54 -31.75
N ASP A 413 -12.94 -10.00 -31.08
CA ASP A 413 -14.32 -10.46 -31.17
C ASP A 413 -15.27 -9.26 -31.25
N LYS A 414 -15.88 -9.07 -32.42
CA LYS A 414 -16.80 -7.95 -32.69
C LYS A 414 -18.07 -7.96 -31.84
N SER A 415 -18.39 -9.07 -31.18
CA SER A 415 -19.53 -9.17 -30.26
C SER A 415 -19.25 -8.58 -28.87
N LEU A 416 -17.98 -8.30 -28.55
CA LEU A 416 -17.54 -7.81 -27.24
C LEU A 416 -16.89 -6.42 -27.37
N ASP A 417 -17.42 -5.44 -26.65
CA ASP A 417 -16.79 -4.12 -26.56
C ASP A 417 -15.64 -4.10 -25.53
N SER A 418 -14.88 -2.99 -25.47
CA SER A 418 -13.78 -2.83 -24.51
C SER A 418 -14.25 -2.85 -23.05
N GLY A 419 -15.54 -2.66 -22.79
CA GLY A 419 -16.16 -2.76 -21.47
C GLY A 419 -16.13 -4.17 -20.91
N TYR A 420 -16.22 -5.22 -21.74
CA TYR A 420 -16.08 -6.62 -21.31
C TYR A 420 -14.69 -6.93 -20.74
N PHE A 421 -13.66 -6.24 -21.22
CA PHE A 421 -12.27 -6.46 -20.82
C PHE A 421 -11.85 -5.62 -19.60
N SER A 422 -12.80 -4.91 -18.98
CA SER A 422 -12.58 -4.17 -17.73
C SER A 422 -13.09 -4.94 -16.51
N PHE A 423 -12.20 -5.22 -15.55
CA PHE A 423 -12.58 -5.81 -14.26
C PHE A 423 -13.40 -4.86 -13.38
N ASN A 424 -13.57 -3.58 -13.75
CA ASN A 424 -14.46 -2.64 -13.04
C ASN A 424 -15.85 -2.51 -13.68
N SER A 425 -16.07 -3.16 -14.83
CA SER A 425 -17.30 -3.04 -15.59
C SER A 425 -18.25 -4.21 -15.29
N LYS A 426 -19.53 -3.92 -15.05
CA LYS A 426 -20.56 -4.94 -14.75
C LYS A 426 -20.72 -5.99 -15.86
N VAL A 427 -20.43 -5.64 -17.11
CA VAL A 427 -20.53 -6.58 -18.24
C VAL A 427 -19.41 -7.62 -18.23
N GLY A 428 -18.20 -7.24 -17.83
CA GLY A 428 -17.00 -8.10 -17.86
C GLY A 428 -16.60 -8.71 -16.52
N GLN A 429 -16.90 -8.04 -15.40
CA GLN A 429 -16.46 -8.46 -14.07
C GLN A 429 -17.23 -9.70 -13.58
N CYS A 430 -16.56 -10.54 -12.79
CA CYS A 430 -17.21 -11.59 -12.02
C CYS A 430 -18.25 -10.98 -11.07
N GLU A 431 -19.47 -11.50 -11.10
CA GLU A 431 -20.60 -10.97 -10.31
C GLU A 431 -20.42 -11.23 -8.81
N SER A 432 -19.79 -12.36 -8.44
CA SER A 432 -19.59 -12.75 -7.04
C SER A 432 -18.58 -11.87 -6.31
N CYS A 433 -17.49 -11.44 -6.96
CA CYS A 433 -16.45 -10.63 -6.33
C CYS A 433 -16.44 -9.17 -6.84
N ALA A 434 -17.35 -8.81 -7.75
CA ALA A 434 -17.39 -7.50 -8.41
C ALA A 434 -16.01 -7.05 -8.92
N GLY A 435 -15.27 -7.98 -9.54
CA GLY A 435 -13.97 -7.73 -10.15
C GLY A 435 -12.74 -7.76 -9.26
N SER A 436 -12.88 -7.93 -7.93
CA SER A 436 -11.72 -7.96 -7.03
C SER A 436 -10.83 -9.21 -7.19
N GLY A 437 -11.41 -10.33 -7.66
CA GLY A 437 -10.78 -11.64 -7.59
C GLY A 437 -10.81 -12.27 -6.19
N SER A 438 -11.31 -11.57 -5.17
CA SER A 438 -11.35 -12.04 -3.78
C SER A 438 -12.70 -11.78 -3.10
N VAL A 439 -13.09 -12.67 -2.21
CA VAL A 439 -14.26 -12.52 -1.33
C VAL A 439 -13.78 -12.79 0.09
N ASP A 440 -13.93 -11.82 0.98
CA ASP A 440 -13.49 -11.93 2.38
C ASP A 440 -12.02 -12.33 2.53
N GLU A 441 -11.14 -11.65 1.78
CA GLU A 441 -9.67 -11.89 1.74
C GLU A 441 -9.25 -13.26 1.19
N ASN A 442 -10.20 -14.15 0.94
CA ASN A 442 -9.98 -15.41 0.25
C ASN A 442 -10.13 -15.24 -1.26
N ILE A 443 -9.51 -16.15 -2.01
CA ILE A 443 -9.67 -16.21 -3.47
C ILE A 443 -11.15 -16.40 -3.79
N CYS A 444 -11.67 -15.57 -4.71
CA CYS A 444 -13.05 -15.70 -5.14
C CYS A 444 -13.25 -17.09 -5.74
N PRO A 445 -14.14 -17.91 -5.16
CA PRO A 445 -14.23 -19.30 -5.57
C PRO A 445 -14.90 -19.39 -6.95
N ILE A 446 -15.76 -18.43 -7.33
CA ILE A 446 -16.49 -18.41 -8.61
C ILE A 446 -15.60 -18.07 -9.81
N CYS A 447 -14.55 -17.28 -9.63
CA CYS A 447 -13.67 -16.88 -10.73
C CYS A 447 -12.22 -17.31 -10.51
N MET A 448 -11.94 -18.00 -9.40
CA MET A 448 -10.61 -18.45 -8.95
C MET A 448 -9.56 -17.35 -9.00
N GLY A 449 -9.93 -16.16 -8.53
CA GLY A 449 -9.00 -15.02 -8.50
C GLY A 449 -9.00 -14.13 -9.73
N SER A 450 -9.60 -14.56 -10.85
CA SER A 450 -9.50 -13.82 -12.11
C SER A 450 -10.22 -12.47 -12.11
N GLY A 451 -11.31 -12.34 -11.36
CA GLY A 451 -12.15 -11.14 -11.37
C GLY A 451 -12.98 -10.94 -12.65
N TYR A 452 -12.88 -11.84 -13.64
CA TYR A 452 -13.56 -11.74 -14.93
C TYR A 452 -14.64 -12.82 -15.10
N LYS A 453 -15.59 -12.60 -16.02
CA LYS A 453 -16.50 -13.64 -16.51
C LYS A 453 -15.77 -14.58 -17.48
N ASN A 454 -16.19 -15.84 -17.54
CA ASN A 454 -15.55 -16.87 -18.37
C ASN A 454 -15.46 -16.48 -19.87
N ILE A 455 -16.46 -15.78 -20.41
CA ILE A 455 -16.46 -15.33 -21.81
C ILE A 455 -15.33 -14.33 -22.12
N VAL A 456 -14.87 -13.56 -21.14
CA VAL A 456 -13.74 -12.63 -21.32
C VAL A 456 -12.44 -13.42 -21.42
N LEU A 457 -12.34 -14.50 -20.65
CA LEU A 457 -11.13 -15.32 -20.54
C LEU A 457 -11.00 -16.36 -21.67
N SER A 458 -12.06 -16.59 -22.44
CA SER A 458 -11.98 -17.38 -23.67
C SER A 458 -11.34 -16.62 -24.84
N ILE A 459 -11.33 -15.29 -24.82
CA ILE A 459 -10.70 -14.48 -25.89
C ILE A 459 -9.20 -14.41 -25.67
N LYS A 460 -8.42 -14.84 -26.66
CA LYS A 460 -6.96 -14.92 -26.57
C LYS A 460 -6.27 -14.14 -27.69
N TYR A 461 -5.21 -13.41 -27.34
CA TYR A 461 -4.24 -12.83 -28.26
C TYR A 461 -2.91 -13.55 -28.08
N ASN A 462 -2.34 -14.11 -29.15
CA ASN A 462 -1.10 -14.91 -29.08
C ASN A 462 -1.13 -15.95 -27.94
N ASN A 463 -2.25 -16.69 -27.84
CA ASN A 463 -2.54 -17.71 -26.82
C ASN A 463 -2.70 -17.23 -25.37
N LEU A 464 -2.66 -15.92 -25.11
CA LEU A 464 -2.90 -15.35 -23.79
C LEU A 464 -4.27 -14.68 -23.74
N ASN A 465 -5.08 -14.97 -22.73
CA ASN A 465 -6.24 -14.15 -22.40
C ASN A 465 -5.81 -12.88 -21.63
N ILE A 466 -6.75 -11.94 -21.43
CA ILE A 466 -6.42 -10.65 -20.80
C ILE A 466 -5.88 -10.80 -19.38
N LEU A 467 -6.36 -11.76 -18.59
CA LEU A 467 -5.83 -11.99 -17.25
C LEU A 467 -4.38 -12.48 -17.32
N GLU A 468 -4.13 -13.49 -18.15
CA GLU A 468 -2.78 -14.04 -18.36
C GLU A 468 -1.82 -12.95 -18.87
N PHE A 469 -2.26 -12.09 -19.78
CA PHE A 469 -1.49 -10.93 -20.22
C PHE A 469 -1.14 -9.98 -19.07
N LEU A 470 -2.11 -9.70 -18.21
CA LEU A 470 -1.91 -8.83 -17.04
C LEU A 470 -1.02 -9.48 -15.99
N GLU A 471 -1.03 -10.80 -15.84
CA GLU A 471 -0.20 -11.52 -14.86
C GLU A 471 1.21 -11.83 -15.37
N THR A 472 1.43 -11.83 -16.69
CA THR A 472 2.74 -12.12 -17.31
C THR A 472 3.74 -10.97 -17.08
N GLU A 473 5.00 -11.32 -16.84
CA GLU A 473 6.09 -10.35 -16.71
C GLU A 473 6.27 -9.51 -17.99
N LEU A 474 6.57 -8.22 -17.82
CA LEU A 474 6.73 -7.28 -18.93
C LEU A 474 7.88 -7.69 -19.87
N SER A 475 8.95 -8.30 -19.32
CA SER A 475 10.08 -8.85 -20.07
C SER A 475 9.66 -9.89 -21.13
N ILE A 476 8.60 -10.65 -20.85
CA ILE A 476 8.03 -11.66 -21.73
C ILE A 476 7.02 -11.01 -22.68
N ILE A 477 6.14 -10.14 -22.16
CA ILE A 477 5.14 -9.41 -22.97
C ILE A 477 5.80 -8.66 -24.14
N LYS A 478 6.95 -8.03 -23.91
CA LYS A 478 7.72 -7.32 -24.94
C LYS A 478 8.07 -8.20 -26.15
N LYS A 479 8.29 -9.50 -25.95
CA LYS A 479 8.65 -10.44 -27.02
C LYS A 479 7.44 -10.92 -27.81
N ILE A 480 6.25 -10.88 -27.21
CA ILE A 480 5.02 -11.46 -27.76
C ILE A 480 4.15 -10.41 -28.47
N PHE A 481 4.19 -9.15 -28.02
CA PHE A 481 3.27 -8.10 -28.50
C PHE A 481 3.99 -7.02 -29.30
N ASN A 482 3.39 -6.65 -30.44
CA ASN A 482 3.91 -5.64 -31.35
C ASN A 482 2.99 -4.40 -31.40
N ASP A 483 3.00 -3.61 -30.32
CA ASP A 483 2.32 -2.30 -30.24
C ASP A 483 3.33 -1.24 -29.78
N SER A 484 3.40 -0.13 -30.51
CA SER A 484 4.44 0.90 -30.30
C SER A 484 4.29 1.61 -28.95
N LYS A 485 3.05 1.83 -28.49
CA LYS A 485 2.78 2.50 -27.21
C LYS A 485 3.09 1.57 -26.04
N LEU A 486 2.69 0.29 -26.13
CA LEU A 486 3.06 -0.72 -25.14
C LEU A 486 4.57 -0.92 -25.07
N SER A 487 5.24 -0.97 -26.22
CA SER A 487 6.71 -1.11 -26.29
C SER A 487 7.41 0.04 -25.59
N LEU A 488 7.01 1.28 -25.86
CA LEU A 488 7.54 2.47 -25.18
C LEU A 488 7.36 2.41 -23.65
N VAL A 489 6.19 1.98 -23.18
CA VAL A 489 5.90 1.82 -21.75
C VAL A 489 6.82 0.76 -21.13
N ILE A 490 6.93 -0.40 -21.77
CA ILE A 490 7.77 -1.51 -21.27
C ILE A 490 9.24 -1.11 -21.27
N ASP A 491 9.73 -0.44 -22.32
CA ASP A 491 11.11 0.04 -22.40
C ASP A 491 11.44 1.05 -21.31
N THR A 492 10.49 1.95 -21.02
CA THR A 492 10.64 2.92 -19.92
C THR A 492 10.73 2.20 -18.58
N LEU A 493 9.88 1.20 -18.34
CA LEU A 493 9.90 0.42 -17.11
C LEU A 493 11.18 -0.43 -17.00
N ASP A 494 11.66 -1.01 -18.10
CA ASP A 494 12.90 -1.80 -18.12
C ASP A 494 14.14 -0.96 -17.81
N ARG A 495 14.21 0.26 -18.37
CA ARG A 495 15.25 1.25 -18.04
C ARG A 495 15.26 1.62 -16.55
N LEU A 496 14.09 1.56 -15.90
CA LEU A 496 13.92 1.76 -14.46
C LEU A 496 14.07 0.45 -13.64
N GLY A 497 14.46 -0.65 -14.27
CA GLY A 497 14.62 -1.94 -13.61
C GLY A 497 13.31 -2.58 -13.15
N LEU A 498 12.17 -2.19 -13.71
CA LEU A 498 10.83 -2.69 -13.37
C LEU A 498 10.29 -3.73 -14.38
N SER A 499 11.14 -4.33 -15.22
CA SER A 499 10.72 -5.29 -16.25
C SER A 499 10.22 -6.63 -15.70
N TYR A 500 10.49 -6.94 -14.43
CA TYR A 500 9.94 -8.11 -13.72
C TYR A 500 8.51 -7.89 -13.22
N LEU A 501 8.01 -6.65 -13.22
CA LEU A 501 6.60 -6.41 -12.88
C LEU A 501 5.69 -6.99 -13.96
N SER A 502 4.41 -7.08 -13.64
CA SER A 502 3.34 -7.38 -14.58
C SER A 502 2.36 -6.21 -14.64
N PHE A 503 1.64 -6.06 -15.76
CA PHE A 503 0.68 -4.96 -15.94
C PHE A 503 -0.50 -5.01 -14.94
N GLY A 504 -0.84 -6.20 -14.48
CA GLY A 504 -1.88 -6.52 -13.50
C GLY A 504 -1.43 -6.43 -12.05
N ARG A 505 -0.13 -6.22 -11.78
CA ARG A 505 0.37 -6.04 -10.41
C ARG A 505 -0.39 -4.89 -9.73
N ARG A 506 -0.90 -5.17 -8.53
CA ARG A 506 -1.61 -4.17 -7.72
C ARG A 506 -0.65 -3.08 -7.27
N VAL A 507 -1.08 -1.82 -7.35
CA VAL A 507 -0.23 -0.66 -7.01
C VAL A 507 0.07 -0.58 -5.52
N ASP A 508 -0.86 -1.01 -4.66
CA ASP A 508 -0.69 -1.08 -3.20
C ASP A 508 0.26 -2.19 -2.75
N SER A 509 0.52 -3.19 -3.60
CA SER A 509 1.46 -4.28 -3.36
C SER A 509 2.89 -3.98 -3.80
N LEU A 510 3.15 -2.77 -4.29
CA LEU A 510 4.48 -2.31 -4.69
C LEU A 510 5.26 -1.86 -3.46
N SER A 511 6.53 -2.24 -3.40
CA SER A 511 7.51 -1.67 -2.46
C SER A 511 7.65 -0.15 -2.66
N GLY A 512 8.20 0.54 -1.66
CA GLY A 512 8.46 1.98 -1.74
C GLY A 512 9.29 2.35 -2.97
N GLY A 513 10.37 1.59 -3.22
CA GLY A 513 11.24 1.80 -4.38
C GLY A 513 10.53 1.54 -5.72
N GLU A 514 9.75 0.45 -5.84
CA GLU A 514 8.96 0.19 -7.04
C GLU A 514 7.94 1.29 -7.32
N SER A 515 7.23 1.73 -6.27
CA SER A 515 6.24 2.80 -6.34
C SER A 515 6.86 4.10 -6.85
N GLN A 516 8.04 4.45 -6.33
CA GLN A 516 8.78 5.63 -6.75
C GLN A 516 9.23 5.55 -8.21
N ARG A 517 9.82 4.43 -8.62
CA ARG A 517 10.24 4.22 -10.01
C ARG A 517 9.05 4.21 -10.97
N LEU A 518 7.92 3.64 -10.58
CA LEU A 518 6.69 3.67 -11.37
C LEU A 518 6.14 5.10 -11.52
N ARG A 519 6.24 5.94 -10.50
CA ARG A 519 5.90 7.38 -10.57
C ARG A 519 6.81 8.13 -11.54
N LEU A 520 8.11 7.85 -11.50
CA LEU A 520 9.08 8.41 -12.45
C LEU A 520 8.74 7.98 -13.88
N ALA A 521 8.43 6.70 -14.11
CA ALA A 521 7.98 6.20 -15.41
C ALA A 521 6.74 6.95 -15.92
N LYS A 522 5.73 7.16 -15.06
CA LYS A 522 4.53 7.90 -15.42
C LYS A 522 4.83 9.34 -15.83
N GLN A 523 5.72 10.04 -15.12
CA GLN A 523 6.11 11.40 -15.46
C GLN A 523 6.85 11.45 -16.80
N MET A 524 7.77 10.51 -17.03
CA MET A 524 8.48 10.40 -18.30
C MET A 524 7.54 10.17 -19.47
N LEU A 525 6.60 9.23 -19.33
CA LEU A 525 5.62 8.90 -20.37
C LEU A 525 4.65 10.06 -20.62
N SER A 526 4.21 10.75 -19.58
CA SER A 526 3.25 11.86 -19.70
C SER A 526 3.87 13.13 -20.29
N ASN A 527 5.17 13.34 -20.05
CA ASN A 527 5.90 14.54 -20.46
C ASN A 527 6.95 14.28 -21.57
N GLU A 528 6.89 13.13 -22.25
CA GLU A 528 7.91 12.70 -23.21
C GLU A 528 8.29 13.80 -24.22
N LYS A 529 7.28 14.49 -24.77
CA LYS A 529 7.49 15.59 -25.73
C LYS A 529 8.20 16.79 -25.12
N ASN A 530 7.90 17.13 -23.86
CA ASN A 530 8.51 18.26 -23.17
C ASN A 530 9.95 17.95 -22.76
N ILE A 531 10.21 16.71 -22.30
CA ILE A 531 11.56 16.22 -21.97
C ILE A 531 12.47 16.29 -23.21
N LYS A 532 11.97 15.84 -24.37
CA LYS A 532 12.72 15.88 -25.64
C LYS A 532 13.00 17.31 -26.14
N LYS A 533 12.20 18.30 -25.73
CA LYS A 533 12.42 19.72 -26.08
C LYS A 533 13.49 20.40 -25.21
N GLY A 534 13.81 19.84 -24.05
CA GLY A 534 14.73 20.43 -23.08
C GLY A 534 14.11 21.45 -22.14
N ASN A 535 14.93 22.02 -21.26
CA ASN A 535 14.57 23.01 -20.26
C ASN A 535 13.47 22.54 -19.28
N PHE A 536 13.47 21.23 -18.99
CA PHE A 536 12.64 20.60 -17.97
C PHE A 536 13.48 20.42 -16.69
N ILE A 537 12.93 20.78 -15.53
CA ILE A 537 13.54 20.48 -14.23
C ILE A 537 12.82 19.31 -13.56
N PHE A 538 13.57 18.25 -13.23
CA PHE A 538 13.11 17.17 -12.37
C PHE A 538 13.64 17.39 -10.95
N ILE A 539 12.75 17.43 -9.96
CA ILE A 539 13.13 17.36 -8.55
C ILE A 539 12.75 15.98 -8.03
N LEU A 540 13.74 15.17 -7.66
CA LEU A 540 13.56 13.79 -7.20
C LEU A 540 13.96 13.69 -5.72
N ASP A 541 13.05 13.24 -4.87
CA ASP A 541 13.32 13.05 -3.44
C ASP A 541 13.74 11.60 -3.18
N GLU A 542 15.02 11.39 -2.85
CA GLU A 542 15.66 10.09 -2.60
C GLU A 542 15.42 9.02 -3.67
N PRO A 543 15.77 9.27 -4.95
CA PRO A 543 15.53 8.32 -6.04
C PRO A 543 16.30 6.99 -5.91
N SER A 544 17.34 6.92 -5.06
CA SER A 544 18.07 5.68 -4.78
C SER A 544 17.50 4.83 -3.65
N LYS A 545 16.37 5.23 -3.05
CA LYS A 545 15.76 4.51 -1.93
C LYS A 545 15.29 3.10 -2.32
N GLY A 546 15.65 2.11 -1.51
CA GLY A 546 15.32 0.70 -1.76
C GLY A 546 15.94 0.15 -3.04
N LEU A 547 17.06 0.73 -3.51
CA LEU A 547 17.81 0.25 -4.67
C LEU A 547 19.11 -0.41 -4.28
N ASP A 548 19.38 -1.55 -4.92
CA ASP A 548 20.70 -2.17 -4.93
C ASP A 548 21.66 -1.43 -5.88
N SER A 549 22.95 -1.79 -5.83
CA SER A 549 23.98 -1.15 -6.65
C SER A 549 23.74 -1.30 -8.15
N ILE A 550 23.18 -2.42 -8.61
CA ILE A 550 22.88 -2.68 -10.02
C ILE A 550 21.78 -1.72 -10.50
N SER A 551 20.71 -1.56 -9.71
CA SER A 551 19.60 -0.68 -10.05
C SER A 551 19.99 0.80 -9.98
N ILE A 552 20.89 1.18 -9.07
CA ILE A 552 21.48 2.53 -9.03
C ILE A 552 22.22 2.83 -10.35
N GLN A 553 22.93 1.87 -10.94
CA GLN A 553 23.58 2.08 -12.24
C GLN A 553 22.58 2.35 -13.35
N LYS A 554 21.45 1.64 -13.38
CA LYS A 554 20.37 1.89 -14.35
C LYS A 554 19.78 3.30 -14.18
N LEU A 555 19.67 3.76 -12.93
CA LEU A 555 19.23 5.12 -12.61
C LEU A 555 20.20 6.18 -13.15
N TYR A 556 21.52 5.97 -13.04
CA TYR A 556 22.51 6.89 -13.61
C TYR A 556 22.40 6.99 -15.13
N ASN A 557 22.28 5.87 -15.83
CA ASN A 557 22.09 5.87 -17.28
C ASN A 557 20.83 6.66 -17.68
N LEU A 558 19.75 6.49 -16.91
CA LEU A 558 18.53 7.27 -17.12
C LEU A 558 18.74 8.77 -16.90
N PHE A 559 19.46 9.17 -15.86
CA PHE A 559 19.77 10.57 -15.60
C PHE A 559 20.56 11.18 -16.76
N ASP A 560 21.58 10.47 -17.25
CA ASP A 560 22.36 10.92 -18.40
C ASP A 560 21.50 11.09 -19.66
N ASP A 561 20.58 10.16 -19.93
CA ASP A 561 19.66 10.26 -21.07
C ASP A 561 18.69 11.45 -20.96
N ILE A 562 18.24 11.79 -19.74
CA ILE A 562 17.38 12.96 -19.52
C ILE A 562 18.19 14.25 -19.71
N ILE A 563 19.40 14.30 -19.14
CA ILE A 563 20.30 15.45 -19.21
C ILE A 563 20.80 15.69 -20.64
N SER A 564 20.97 14.65 -21.46
CA SER A 564 21.41 14.76 -22.86
C SER A 564 20.46 15.59 -23.74
N HIS A 565 19.22 15.82 -23.29
CA HIS A 565 18.23 16.66 -23.94
C HIS A 565 18.19 18.09 -23.35
N ASN A 566 19.24 18.54 -22.65
CA ASN A 566 19.31 19.82 -21.95
C ASN A 566 18.22 19.97 -20.87
N ASN A 567 18.04 18.93 -20.07
CA ASN A 567 17.19 18.97 -18.87
C ASN A 567 18.06 19.01 -17.61
N THR A 568 17.48 19.47 -16.52
CA THR A 568 18.15 19.52 -15.20
C THR A 568 17.50 18.53 -14.26
N ILE A 569 18.31 17.80 -13.50
CA ILE A 569 17.81 16.89 -12.46
C ILE A 569 18.39 17.34 -11.12
N ILE A 570 17.52 17.56 -10.15
CA ILE A 570 17.87 17.92 -8.78
C ILE A 570 17.43 16.75 -7.90
N VAL A 571 18.38 16.09 -7.24
CA VAL A 571 18.11 14.97 -6.35
C VAL A 571 18.33 15.37 -4.90
N ILE A 572 17.36 15.09 -4.02
CA ILE A 572 17.60 15.10 -2.57
C ILE A 572 18.18 13.74 -2.23
N GLU A 573 19.42 13.69 -1.76
CA GLU A 573 20.09 12.41 -1.54
C GLU A 573 20.93 12.35 -0.28
N HIS A 574 20.98 11.13 0.25
CA HIS A 574 21.80 10.71 1.37
C HIS A 574 22.79 9.62 0.96
N ASN A 575 22.58 8.99 -0.20
CA ASN A 575 23.49 8.01 -0.75
C ASN A 575 24.75 8.69 -1.29
N LEU A 576 25.90 8.41 -0.65
CA LEU A 576 27.19 9.01 -1.00
C LEU A 576 27.59 8.72 -2.45
N ASN A 577 27.21 7.57 -3.01
CA ASN A 577 27.49 7.26 -4.41
C ASN A 577 26.71 8.17 -5.34
N VAL A 578 25.44 8.51 -5.02
CA VAL A 578 24.66 9.44 -5.84
C VAL A 578 25.19 10.87 -5.72
N ILE A 579 25.53 11.30 -4.51
CA ILE A 579 26.11 12.64 -4.27
C ILE A 579 27.44 12.79 -5.04
N ARG A 580 28.31 11.78 -5.00
CA ARG A 580 29.57 11.77 -5.76
C ARG A 580 29.36 11.87 -7.26
N ASN A 581 28.31 11.24 -7.77
CA ASN A 581 28.01 11.22 -9.20
C ASN A 581 27.24 12.45 -9.68
N ALA A 582 26.92 13.40 -8.80
CA ALA A 582 26.34 14.67 -9.20
C ALA A 582 27.39 15.58 -9.81
N ASP A 583 26.95 16.37 -10.78
CA ASP A 583 27.80 17.38 -11.42
C ASP A 583 27.97 18.59 -10.46
N PHE A 584 26.96 18.89 -9.65
CA PHE A 584 26.98 19.96 -8.65
C PHE A 584 26.36 19.50 -7.32
N ILE A 585 26.90 19.98 -6.20
CA ILE A 585 26.46 19.61 -4.86
C ILE A 585 26.07 20.88 -4.10
N ILE A 586 24.89 20.86 -3.47
CA ILE A 586 24.43 21.88 -2.52
C ILE A 586 24.28 21.19 -1.16
N ASP A 587 25.13 21.50 -0.19
CA ASP A 587 25.05 20.93 1.16
C ASP A 587 24.44 21.96 2.13
N ILE A 588 23.38 21.55 2.82
CA ILE A 588 22.58 22.46 3.64
C ILE A 588 22.63 22.05 5.11
N GLY A 589 22.95 23.03 5.96
CA GLY A 589 22.90 22.98 7.41
C GLY A 589 23.93 22.05 8.06
N VAL A 590 24.51 22.53 9.17
CA VAL A 590 25.33 21.70 10.07
C VAL A 590 24.48 20.86 11.05
N GLY A 591 23.16 21.01 11.02
CA GLY A 591 22.23 20.40 11.96
C GLY A 591 20.78 20.49 11.52
N ALA A 592 19.88 20.02 12.37
CA ALA A 592 18.43 20.11 12.16
C ALA A 592 17.84 21.38 12.82
N GLY A 593 16.66 21.82 12.36
CA GLY A 593 15.90 22.88 13.00
C GLY A 593 16.65 24.21 12.99
N ALA A 594 16.83 24.84 14.15
CA ALA A 594 17.50 26.14 14.29
C ALA A 594 18.97 26.15 13.84
N ASN A 595 19.63 24.98 13.84
CA ASN A 595 21.01 24.82 13.36
C ASN A 595 21.09 24.42 11.88
N GLY A 596 19.95 24.34 11.20
CA GLY A 596 19.85 24.12 9.75
C GLY A 596 19.71 25.42 8.97
N GLY A 597 19.32 25.30 7.71
CA GLY A 597 18.93 26.41 6.83
C GLY A 597 20.07 27.04 6.06
N LYS A 598 21.29 26.99 6.59
CA LYS A 598 22.48 27.59 5.99
C LYS A 598 22.98 26.84 4.76
N ASN A 599 23.39 27.58 3.72
CA ASN A 599 24.15 27.00 2.62
C ASN A 599 25.60 26.76 3.07
N ILE A 600 25.96 25.50 3.33
CA ILE A 600 27.31 25.15 3.83
C ILE A 600 28.30 25.03 2.67
N PHE A 601 27.82 24.57 1.51
CA PHE A 601 28.65 24.36 0.34
C PHE A 601 27.79 24.37 -0.93
N SER A 602 28.34 24.92 -2.00
CA SER A 602 27.79 24.85 -3.36
C SER A 602 28.93 24.76 -4.36
N GLY A 603 29.11 23.63 -5.05
CA GLY A 603 30.28 23.41 -5.92
C GLY A 603 30.39 21.98 -6.45
N CYS A 604 31.55 21.64 -7.04
CA CYS A 604 31.84 20.28 -7.51
C CYS A 604 32.23 19.33 -6.36
N TRP A 605 32.36 18.04 -6.69
CA TRP A 605 32.72 16.99 -5.74
C TRP A 605 34.12 17.17 -5.14
N GLU A 606 35.11 17.58 -5.94
CA GLU A 606 36.49 17.75 -5.48
C GLU A 606 36.58 18.81 -4.38
N ASP A 607 35.96 19.96 -4.61
CA ASP A 607 35.90 21.06 -3.64
C ASP A 607 35.09 20.68 -2.39
N PHE A 608 34.03 19.88 -2.58
CA PHE A 608 33.17 19.42 -1.49
C PHE A 608 33.96 18.61 -0.45
N LEU A 609 34.87 17.75 -0.88
CA LEU A 609 35.71 16.94 0.01
C LEU A 609 36.60 17.79 0.93
N HIS A 610 36.91 19.02 0.53
CA HIS A 610 37.72 19.95 1.32
C HIS A 610 36.89 20.82 2.27
N CYS A 611 35.55 20.79 2.18
CA CYS A 611 34.66 21.55 3.05
C CYS A 611 34.71 20.99 4.49
N LYS A 612 35.30 21.76 5.40
CA LYS A 612 35.43 21.36 6.81
C LYS A 612 34.14 21.51 7.59
N ASP A 613 33.23 22.38 7.17
CA ASP A 613 32.00 22.67 7.90
C ASP A 613 30.87 21.67 7.56
N SER A 614 31.00 20.96 6.43
CA SER A 614 30.05 19.92 6.02
C SER A 614 30.23 18.63 6.81
N ILE A 615 29.19 18.22 7.53
CA ILE A 615 29.12 16.90 8.19
C ILE A 615 29.24 15.78 7.16
N THR A 616 28.59 15.96 6.01
CA THR A 616 28.61 15.00 4.89
C THR A 616 30.05 14.79 4.40
N ALA A 617 30.80 15.86 4.13
CA ALA A 617 32.20 15.79 3.70
C ALA A 617 33.13 15.21 4.78
N GLN A 618 32.92 15.57 6.06
CA GLN A 618 33.67 14.99 7.18
C GLN A 618 33.43 13.48 7.31
N PHE A 619 32.21 13.01 7.05
CA PHE A 619 31.86 11.59 7.05
C PHE A 619 32.57 10.85 5.93
N ILE A 620 32.53 11.39 4.70
CA ILE A 620 33.19 10.79 3.52
C ILE A 620 34.70 10.64 3.77
N ASN A 621 35.33 11.61 4.42
CA ASN A 621 36.74 11.59 4.78
C ASN A 621 37.09 10.68 5.99
N GLY A 622 36.13 9.91 6.53
CA GLY A 622 36.35 8.97 7.65
C GLY A 622 36.59 9.62 9.03
N LYS A 623 36.48 10.95 9.15
CA LYS A 623 36.75 11.66 10.41
C LYS A 623 35.70 11.40 11.49
N ILE A 624 34.45 11.16 11.09
CA ILE A 624 33.32 10.93 12.02
C ILE A 624 33.22 9.46 12.45
N GLU A 625 33.49 8.51 11.54
CA GLU A 625 33.48 7.07 11.87
C GLU A 625 34.37 6.76 13.07
N SER A 626 35.59 7.29 13.08
CA SER A 626 36.58 7.06 14.14
C SER A 626 36.11 7.42 15.56
N LYS A 627 35.23 8.43 15.72
CA LYS A 627 34.70 8.84 17.03
C LYS A 627 33.61 7.91 17.55
N ILE A 628 32.77 7.35 16.67
CA ILE A 628 31.62 6.51 17.04
C ILE A 628 32.05 5.04 17.16
N THR A 629 32.99 4.57 16.32
CA THR A 629 33.60 3.24 16.51
C THR A 629 34.25 3.09 17.87
N ASN A 630 34.75 4.16 18.49
CA ASN A 630 35.27 4.11 19.87
C ASN A 630 34.15 3.93 20.92
N ILE A 631 32.91 4.36 20.65
CA ILE A 631 31.74 4.16 21.53
C ILE A 631 31.22 2.72 21.40
N THR A 632 31.25 2.14 20.21
CA THR A 632 30.86 0.74 19.99
C THR A 632 31.96 -0.24 20.45
N ASN A 633 33.24 0.05 20.19
CA ASN A 633 34.38 -0.81 20.54
C ASN A 633 34.74 -0.81 22.04
N ASN A 634 34.37 0.22 22.81
CA ASN A 634 34.51 0.18 24.28
C ASN A 634 33.58 -0.84 24.95
N ASN A 635 32.74 -1.54 24.17
CA ASN A 635 31.98 -2.67 24.64
C ASN A 635 32.60 -3.95 24.08
N ASN A 636 33.34 -4.67 24.93
CA ASN A 636 33.78 -6.05 24.69
C ASN A 636 32.56 -6.96 24.42
N LEU A 637 32.06 -6.96 23.19
CA LEU A 637 31.18 -7.99 22.67
C LEU A 637 32.08 -9.20 22.45
N THR A 638 32.09 -10.12 23.42
CA THR A 638 32.57 -11.48 23.17
C THR A 638 31.79 -12.01 21.99
N SER A 639 32.42 -12.06 20.81
CA SER A 639 31.83 -12.65 19.62
C SER A 639 31.55 -14.11 19.94
N ARG A 640 30.30 -14.43 20.32
CA ARG A 640 29.85 -15.82 20.30
C ARG A 640 29.90 -16.23 18.83
N GLN A 641 30.90 -17.03 18.46
CA GLN A 641 30.90 -17.73 17.19
C GLN A 641 29.73 -18.71 17.23
N TYR A 642 28.59 -18.29 16.70
CA TYR A 642 27.53 -19.23 16.36
C TYR A 642 27.95 -19.90 15.05
N ASN A 643 28.47 -21.13 15.14
CA ASN A 643 28.59 -22.00 13.98
C ASN A 643 27.18 -22.45 13.58
N PHE A 644 26.51 -21.62 12.80
CA PHE A 644 25.22 -21.96 12.20
C PHE A 644 25.49 -22.94 11.05
N ASP A 645 25.32 -24.22 11.34
CA ASP A 645 25.40 -25.27 10.32
C ASP A 645 24.04 -25.36 9.62
N VAL A 646 23.94 -24.76 8.43
CA VAL A 646 22.73 -24.78 7.58
C VAL A 646 22.29 -26.21 7.28
N SER A 647 23.21 -27.20 7.33
CA SER A 647 22.86 -28.61 7.10
C SER A 647 22.07 -29.25 8.26
N LYS A 648 22.14 -28.70 9.47
CA LYS A 648 21.41 -29.19 10.66
C LYS A 648 19.95 -28.75 10.73
N TYR A 649 19.61 -27.70 9.98
CA TYR A 649 18.25 -27.23 9.82
C TYR A 649 17.92 -27.37 8.34
N PRO A 650 17.49 -28.56 7.88
CA PRO A 650 17.05 -28.74 6.51
C PRO A 650 15.81 -27.87 6.33
N PHE A 651 16.01 -26.61 5.95
CA PHE A 651 14.95 -25.77 5.43
C PHE A 651 14.37 -26.57 4.28
N ASN A 652 13.08 -26.88 4.38
CA ASN A 652 12.41 -27.62 3.34
C ASN A 652 12.50 -26.76 2.07
N LYS A 653 13.47 -27.07 1.19
CA LYS A 653 13.72 -26.34 -0.07
C LYS A 653 12.45 -26.25 -0.93
N PHE A 654 11.49 -27.12 -0.65
CA PHE A 654 10.15 -27.14 -1.22
C PHE A 654 9.31 -25.88 -0.93
N LEU A 655 9.59 -25.10 0.11
CA LEU A 655 8.71 -24.00 0.54
C LEU A 655 9.08 -22.60 0.03
N LEU A 656 10.14 -22.44 -0.79
CA LEU A 656 10.82 -21.14 -0.96
C LEU A 656 11.00 -20.60 -2.40
N ASN A 657 10.50 -21.25 -3.48
CA ASN A 657 10.71 -20.75 -4.86
C ASN A 657 9.43 -20.79 -5.73
N ASP A 658 9.19 -19.75 -6.55
CA ASP A 658 8.16 -19.72 -7.61
C ASP A 658 8.38 -20.80 -8.70
N LYS A 659 9.59 -21.35 -8.84
CA LYS A 659 9.87 -22.52 -9.69
C LYS A 659 8.99 -23.72 -9.34
N HIS A 660 8.45 -23.80 -8.12
CA HIS A 660 7.56 -24.90 -7.72
C HIS A 660 6.27 -24.92 -8.53
N PHE A 661 5.79 -23.76 -9.01
CA PHE A 661 4.66 -23.71 -9.95
C PHE A 661 4.95 -24.39 -11.29
N SER A 662 6.17 -24.85 -11.60
CA SER A 662 6.42 -25.55 -12.87
C SER A 662 5.60 -26.83 -12.95
N ILE A 663 5.43 -27.56 -11.84
CA ILE A 663 4.59 -28.76 -11.80
C ILE A 663 3.13 -28.36 -12.01
N GLU A 664 2.63 -27.34 -11.31
CA GLU A 664 1.27 -26.83 -11.49
C GLU A 664 1.03 -26.25 -12.90
N GLN A 665 2.03 -25.63 -13.52
CA GLN A 665 2.00 -25.14 -14.90
C GLN A 665 1.96 -26.31 -15.89
N ASP A 666 2.79 -27.33 -15.68
CA ASP A 666 2.79 -28.56 -16.48
C ASP A 666 1.45 -29.28 -16.37
N PHE A 667 0.90 -29.39 -15.16
CA PHE A 667 -0.46 -29.90 -14.94
C PHE A 667 -1.49 -29.01 -15.62
N THR A 668 -1.39 -27.69 -15.53
CA THR A 668 -2.33 -26.76 -16.21
C THR A 668 -2.33 -26.96 -17.73
N ALA A 669 -1.16 -27.21 -18.32
CA ALA A 669 -1.05 -27.46 -19.76
C ALA A 669 -1.57 -28.87 -20.14
N ASN A 670 -1.28 -29.87 -19.31
CA ASN A 670 -1.37 -31.28 -19.70
C ASN A 670 -2.34 -32.12 -18.87
N TYR A 671 -3.15 -31.54 -17.98
CA TYR A 671 -4.07 -32.30 -17.17
C TYR A 671 -5.05 -33.11 -18.03
N GLU A 672 -5.42 -34.25 -17.47
CA GLU A 672 -6.51 -35.10 -17.90
C GLU A 672 -7.55 -35.10 -16.78
N ILE A 673 -8.83 -35.10 -17.17
CA ILE A 673 -9.94 -35.31 -16.25
C ILE A 673 -10.38 -36.76 -16.42
N GLU A 674 -10.55 -37.48 -15.31
CA GLU A 674 -11.13 -38.82 -15.34
C GLU A 674 -12.51 -38.79 -16.01
N SER A 675 -12.58 -39.25 -17.27
CA SER A 675 -13.76 -39.09 -18.12
C SER A 675 -14.73 -40.25 -17.94
N ARG A 676 -16.02 -39.93 -17.81
CA ARG A 676 -17.11 -40.90 -17.81
C ARG A 676 -17.86 -40.80 -19.13
N LYS A 677 -18.48 -41.90 -19.59
CA LYS A 677 -19.12 -42.02 -20.92
C LYS A 677 -20.05 -40.86 -21.35
N ASN A 678 -20.65 -40.12 -20.42
CA ASN A 678 -21.62 -39.06 -20.71
C ASN A 678 -21.13 -37.64 -20.36
N TYR A 679 -19.88 -37.49 -19.90
CA TYR A 679 -19.28 -36.20 -19.53
C TYR A 679 -18.21 -35.84 -20.57
N LEU A 680 -18.45 -34.78 -21.34
CA LEU A 680 -17.55 -34.31 -22.38
C LEU A 680 -16.89 -33.02 -21.91
N TYR A 681 -15.59 -33.14 -21.59
CA TYR A 681 -14.79 -32.02 -21.10
C TYR A 681 -14.00 -31.37 -22.24
N PHE A 682 -13.97 -30.05 -22.25
CA PHE A 682 -13.31 -29.23 -23.26
C PHE A 682 -12.32 -28.29 -22.58
N LYS A 683 -11.13 -28.10 -23.16
CA LYS A 683 -10.12 -27.18 -22.60
C LYS A 683 -10.50 -25.71 -22.84
N SER A 684 -11.35 -25.45 -23.83
CA SER A 684 -11.78 -24.10 -24.18
C SER A 684 -13.26 -24.05 -24.58
N PHE A 685 -13.82 -22.84 -24.52
CA PHE A 685 -15.17 -22.58 -25.03
C PHE A 685 -15.26 -22.82 -26.54
N ASP A 686 -14.20 -22.54 -27.31
CA ASP A 686 -14.17 -22.74 -28.76
C ASP A 686 -14.24 -24.21 -29.14
N GLU A 687 -13.52 -25.08 -28.42
CA GLU A 687 -13.63 -26.54 -28.60
C GLU A 687 -15.06 -27.02 -28.31
N LEU A 688 -15.66 -26.53 -27.23
CA LEU A 688 -17.05 -26.85 -26.86
C LEU A 688 -18.04 -26.35 -27.90
N LEU A 689 -17.87 -25.14 -28.43
CA LEU A 689 -18.70 -24.58 -29.50
C LEU A 689 -18.58 -25.38 -30.80
N LYS A 690 -17.35 -25.72 -31.20
CA LYS A 690 -17.08 -26.52 -32.40
C LYS A 690 -17.75 -27.88 -32.29
N TYR A 691 -17.65 -28.54 -31.14
CA TYR A 691 -18.35 -29.80 -30.89
C TYR A 691 -19.87 -29.61 -30.85
N GLY A 692 -20.36 -28.65 -30.06
CA GLY A 692 -21.79 -28.38 -29.86
C GLY A 692 -22.53 -27.96 -31.12
N SER A 693 -21.84 -27.34 -32.09
CA SER A 693 -22.41 -27.01 -33.41
C SER A 693 -22.59 -28.21 -34.33
N GLN A 694 -21.93 -29.35 -34.05
CA GLN A 694 -22.08 -30.60 -34.78
C GLN A 694 -23.20 -31.49 -34.22
N ILE A 695 -23.71 -31.18 -33.03
CA ILE A 695 -24.80 -31.93 -32.40
C ILE A 695 -26.12 -31.49 -33.05
N ASP A 696 -26.80 -32.41 -33.74
CA ASP A 696 -28.05 -32.18 -34.47
C ASP A 696 -29.29 -31.92 -33.57
N LYS A 697 -29.06 -31.58 -32.29
CA LYS A 697 -30.10 -31.41 -31.25
C LYS A 697 -30.15 -29.98 -30.77
N LYS A 698 -31.26 -29.29 -31.07
CA LYS A 698 -31.49 -27.86 -30.76
C LYS A 698 -31.84 -27.55 -29.30
N ASN A 699 -31.78 -28.52 -28.39
CA ASN A 699 -32.25 -28.33 -27.01
C ASN A 699 -31.07 -28.35 -26.03
N PHE A 700 -30.46 -27.17 -25.85
CA PHE A 700 -29.46 -26.94 -24.81
C PHE A 700 -30.13 -26.47 -23.53
N TYR A 701 -29.62 -26.93 -22.40
CA TYR A 701 -30.14 -26.61 -21.07
C TYR A 701 -29.00 -26.18 -20.15
N PHE A 702 -29.35 -25.47 -19.09
CA PHE A 702 -28.43 -25.11 -18.02
C PHE A 702 -29.10 -25.27 -16.66
N ASN A 703 -28.30 -25.42 -15.61
CA ASN A 703 -28.77 -25.44 -14.24
C ASN A 703 -28.72 -24.02 -13.65
N PRO A 704 -29.85 -23.38 -13.28
CA PRO A 704 -29.86 -22.01 -12.76
C PRO A 704 -29.34 -21.92 -11.32
N LEU A 705 -29.11 -23.05 -10.65
CA LEU A 705 -28.58 -23.15 -9.29
C LEU A 705 -27.07 -23.38 -9.26
N ILE A 706 -26.42 -23.50 -10.43
CA ILE A 706 -25.02 -23.94 -10.54
C ILE A 706 -24.02 -23.06 -9.78
N GLU A 707 -24.27 -21.75 -9.69
CA GLU A 707 -23.45 -20.80 -8.91
C GLU A 707 -23.40 -21.17 -7.43
N PHE A 708 -24.51 -21.68 -6.89
CA PHE A 708 -24.66 -22.10 -5.51
C PHE A 708 -24.15 -23.52 -5.32
N LEU A 709 -24.40 -24.41 -6.29
CA LEU A 709 -23.97 -25.82 -6.22
C LEU A 709 -22.46 -25.99 -6.20
N TYR A 710 -21.74 -25.03 -6.76
CA TYR A 710 -20.29 -25.01 -6.66
C TYR A 710 -19.78 -24.78 -5.22
N LYS A 711 -20.55 -24.05 -4.41
CA LYS A 711 -20.23 -23.83 -2.99
C LYS A 711 -20.91 -24.86 -2.08
N PHE A 712 -22.07 -25.37 -2.49
CA PHE A 712 -22.98 -26.14 -1.66
C PHE A 712 -23.40 -27.42 -2.34
N GLU A 713 -23.40 -28.53 -1.60
CA GLU A 713 -24.03 -29.75 -2.10
C GLU A 713 -25.55 -29.60 -2.27
N LYS A 714 -26.19 -28.70 -1.51
CA LYS A 714 -27.63 -28.45 -1.55
C LYS A 714 -27.91 -26.97 -1.37
N VAL A 715 -28.78 -26.41 -2.21
CA VAL A 715 -29.10 -24.98 -2.18
C VAL A 715 -30.16 -24.72 -1.10
N PRO A 716 -29.95 -23.75 -0.20
CA PRO A 716 -30.94 -23.39 0.81
C PRO A 716 -32.31 -23.08 0.21
N ALA A 717 -33.37 -23.54 0.87
CA ALA A 717 -34.74 -23.39 0.40
C ALA A 717 -35.11 -21.93 0.09
N SER A 718 -34.65 -20.97 0.91
CA SER A 718 -34.90 -19.54 0.70
C SER A 718 -34.28 -19.00 -0.59
N ILE A 719 -33.04 -19.38 -0.88
CA ILE A 719 -32.30 -18.99 -2.08
C ILE A 719 -32.89 -19.70 -3.31
N LYS A 720 -33.07 -21.01 -3.23
CA LYS A 720 -33.65 -21.86 -4.28
C LYS A 720 -34.99 -21.31 -4.74
N THR A 721 -35.90 -21.01 -3.80
CA THR A 721 -37.22 -20.46 -4.11
C THR A 721 -37.15 -19.13 -4.85
N LYS A 722 -36.22 -18.24 -4.46
CA LYS A 722 -36.04 -16.92 -5.08
C LYS A 722 -35.52 -17.02 -6.52
N ILE A 723 -34.65 -17.97 -6.80
CA ILE A 723 -34.08 -18.19 -8.13
C ILE A 723 -35.10 -18.86 -9.03
N LEU A 724 -35.67 -19.99 -8.60
CA LEU A 724 -36.59 -20.78 -9.43
C LEU A 724 -37.87 -20.01 -9.80
N LYS A 725 -38.32 -19.05 -8.96
CA LYS A 725 -39.43 -18.13 -9.29
C LYS A 725 -39.21 -17.32 -10.58
N LYS A 726 -37.96 -17.10 -11.01
CA LYS A 726 -37.62 -16.33 -12.22
C LYS A 726 -37.66 -17.16 -13.49
N HIS A 727 -37.84 -18.48 -13.40
CA HIS A 727 -37.71 -19.40 -14.52
C HIS A 727 -38.99 -20.22 -14.70
N LYS A 728 -39.26 -20.62 -15.96
CA LYS A 728 -40.38 -21.50 -16.36
C LYS A 728 -39.81 -22.77 -16.98
N ASN A 729 -40.60 -23.84 -17.06
CA ASN A 729 -40.25 -25.13 -17.70
C ASN A 729 -39.03 -25.84 -17.08
N ILE A 730 -39.07 -26.03 -15.76
CA ILE A 730 -38.03 -26.75 -15.00
C ILE A 730 -38.27 -28.26 -15.11
N LEU A 731 -37.26 -29.03 -15.52
CA LEU A 731 -37.38 -30.48 -15.76
C LEU A 731 -37.27 -31.34 -14.49
N ASP A 732 -36.62 -30.86 -13.44
CA ASP A 732 -36.67 -31.45 -12.09
C ASP A 732 -36.48 -30.34 -11.04
N SER A 733 -37.51 -30.03 -10.26
CA SER A 733 -37.39 -28.98 -9.23
C SER A 733 -37.03 -29.54 -7.84
N LYS A 734 -37.01 -30.86 -7.67
CA LYS A 734 -36.79 -31.51 -6.37
C LYS A 734 -35.31 -31.75 -6.11
N ASP A 735 -34.57 -32.23 -7.10
CA ASP A 735 -33.12 -32.37 -7.01
C ASP A 735 -32.40 -31.13 -7.57
N ASP A 736 -31.61 -30.47 -6.73
CA ASP A 736 -30.89 -29.25 -7.10
C ASP A 736 -29.90 -29.51 -8.25
N TRP A 737 -29.26 -30.69 -8.27
CA TRP A 737 -28.23 -31.04 -9.27
C TRP A 737 -28.82 -31.38 -10.64
N HIS A 738 -30.08 -31.83 -10.68
CA HIS A 738 -30.84 -32.12 -11.90
C HIS A 738 -31.80 -30.98 -12.29
N CYS A 739 -31.75 -29.85 -11.57
CA CYS A 739 -32.59 -28.70 -11.83
C CYS A 739 -32.13 -27.95 -13.09
N ILE A 740 -32.64 -28.35 -14.26
CA ILE A 740 -32.23 -27.81 -15.56
C ILE A 740 -33.39 -27.14 -16.31
N ILE A 741 -33.06 -26.06 -17.03
CA ILE A 741 -34.00 -25.23 -17.80
C ILE A 741 -33.48 -24.96 -19.22
N PRO A 742 -34.39 -24.80 -20.20
CA PRO A 742 -34.00 -24.62 -21.60
C PRO A 742 -33.32 -23.27 -21.84
N ALA A 743 -32.31 -23.28 -22.71
CA ALA A 743 -31.65 -22.09 -23.24
C ALA A 743 -32.05 -21.86 -24.72
N LYS A 744 -31.98 -20.62 -25.19
CA LYS A 744 -32.26 -20.27 -26.59
C LYS A 744 -31.11 -20.64 -27.52
N SER A 745 -29.90 -20.78 -26.98
CA SER A 745 -28.70 -21.12 -27.74
C SER A 745 -27.67 -21.82 -26.85
N LEU A 746 -26.70 -22.47 -27.49
CA LEU A 746 -25.53 -23.04 -26.82
C LEU A 746 -24.76 -21.98 -26.02
N LEU A 747 -24.61 -20.77 -26.58
CA LEU A 747 -23.94 -19.66 -25.91
C LEU A 747 -24.69 -19.23 -24.63
N GLU A 748 -26.01 -19.12 -24.68
CA GLU A 748 -26.80 -18.79 -23.49
C GLU A 748 -26.70 -19.88 -22.42
N ALA A 749 -26.78 -21.15 -22.83
CA ALA A 749 -26.62 -22.28 -21.91
C ALA A 749 -25.26 -22.25 -21.23
N TYR A 750 -24.19 -22.02 -21.99
CA TYR A 750 -22.82 -21.95 -21.47
C TYR A 750 -22.64 -20.79 -20.49
N GLN A 751 -23.13 -19.60 -20.84
CA GLN A 751 -23.01 -18.40 -20.01
C GLN A 751 -23.78 -18.53 -18.70
N LYS A 752 -25.06 -18.94 -18.76
CA LYS A 752 -25.91 -19.08 -17.57
C LYS A 752 -25.59 -20.32 -16.74
N GLY A 753 -25.06 -21.35 -17.38
CA GLY A 753 -24.58 -22.59 -16.75
C GLY A 753 -23.14 -22.51 -16.22
N LEU A 754 -22.50 -21.34 -16.26
CA LEU A 754 -21.13 -21.12 -15.79
C LEU A 754 -20.11 -22.13 -16.34
N GLY A 755 -20.21 -22.43 -17.64
CA GLY A 755 -19.33 -23.38 -18.34
C GLY A 755 -19.84 -24.82 -18.40
N ILE A 756 -21.06 -25.09 -17.95
CA ILE A 756 -21.69 -26.41 -18.00
C ILE A 756 -22.97 -26.32 -18.84
N VAL A 757 -23.07 -27.17 -19.86
CA VAL A 757 -24.21 -27.26 -20.77
C VAL A 757 -24.76 -28.67 -20.76
N TYR A 758 -26.07 -28.79 -20.58
CA TYR A 758 -26.77 -30.07 -20.59
C TYR A 758 -27.42 -30.28 -21.96
N VAL A 759 -27.21 -31.44 -22.56
CA VAL A 759 -27.86 -31.88 -23.80
C VAL A 759 -28.79 -33.03 -23.46
N LEU A 760 -30.06 -32.88 -23.84
CA LEU A 760 -31.10 -33.83 -23.48
C LEU A 760 -31.60 -34.59 -24.70
N ASN A 761 -31.91 -35.88 -24.48
CA ASN A 761 -32.62 -36.73 -25.40
C ASN A 761 -33.82 -37.37 -24.68
N ASN A 762 -35.04 -37.18 -25.19
CA ASN A 762 -36.28 -37.67 -24.57
C ASN A 762 -36.37 -37.36 -23.06
N ASN A 763 -36.08 -36.12 -22.66
CA ASN A 763 -36.04 -35.62 -21.27
C ASN A 763 -34.98 -36.25 -20.35
N ASN A 764 -34.11 -37.13 -20.86
CA ASN A 764 -32.96 -37.66 -20.12
C ASN A 764 -31.68 -36.93 -20.53
N ILE A 765 -30.76 -36.75 -19.58
CA ILE A 765 -29.43 -36.19 -19.85
C ILE A 765 -28.65 -37.19 -20.72
N GLU A 766 -28.44 -36.83 -21.98
CA GLU A 766 -27.65 -37.61 -22.92
C GLU A 766 -26.16 -37.32 -22.73
N SER A 767 -25.81 -36.04 -22.67
CA SER A 767 -24.44 -35.61 -22.43
C SER A 767 -24.39 -34.28 -21.69
N ILE A 768 -23.29 -34.09 -20.96
CA ILE A 768 -22.94 -32.84 -20.30
C ILE A 768 -21.67 -32.33 -20.98
N LEU A 769 -21.76 -31.19 -21.64
CA LEU A 769 -20.61 -30.50 -22.23
C LEU A 769 -20.09 -29.50 -21.21
N SER A 770 -18.81 -29.57 -20.84
CA SER A 770 -18.28 -28.63 -19.85
C SER A 770 -16.83 -28.23 -20.06
N THR A 771 -16.51 -27.00 -19.69
CA THR A 771 -15.13 -26.48 -19.58
C THR A 771 -14.56 -26.58 -18.16
N ARG A 772 -15.31 -27.17 -17.22
CA ARG A 772 -14.88 -27.41 -15.83
C ARG A 772 -15.29 -28.81 -15.40
N PHE A 773 -14.65 -29.33 -14.35
CA PHE A 773 -15.03 -30.61 -13.78
C PHE A 773 -16.45 -30.55 -13.18
N ILE A 774 -17.25 -31.59 -13.41
CA ILE A 774 -18.55 -31.78 -12.76
C ILE A 774 -18.82 -33.26 -12.53
N SER A 775 -19.28 -33.62 -11.33
CA SER A 775 -19.77 -34.96 -11.02
C SER A 775 -21.11 -34.85 -10.32
N LEU A 776 -22.18 -35.30 -10.98
CA LEU A 776 -23.52 -35.33 -10.38
C LEU A 776 -23.61 -36.39 -9.25
N GLU A 777 -22.84 -37.49 -9.36
CA GLU A 777 -22.83 -38.57 -8.36
C GLU A 777 -22.13 -38.13 -7.07
N GLN A 778 -20.94 -37.53 -7.20
CA GLN A 778 -20.15 -37.07 -6.06
C GLN A 778 -20.63 -35.69 -5.57
N LYS A 779 -21.50 -35.03 -6.33
CA LYS A 779 -22.00 -33.67 -6.11
C LYS A 779 -20.86 -32.67 -5.94
N ILE A 780 -19.96 -32.67 -6.93
CA ILE A 780 -18.76 -31.82 -6.98
C ILE A 780 -18.77 -31.04 -8.29
N ILE A 781 -18.44 -29.76 -8.23
CA ILE A 781 -18.13 -28.93 -9.39
C ILE A 781 -16.72 -28.40 -9.14
N GLY A 782 -15.79 -28.69 -10.04
CA GLY A 782 -14.42 -28.18 -9.95
C GLY A 782 -14.31 -26.73 -10.40
N ALA A 783 -13.13 -26.15 -10.30
CA ALA A 783 -12.87 -24.75 -10.66
C ALA A 783 -13.39 -24.37 -12.07
N PRO A 784 -13.93 -23.16 -12.27
CA PRO A 784 -14.45 -22.71 -13.58
C PRO A 784 -13.36 -22.58 -14.64
N ILE A 785 -12.13 -22.36 -14.19
CA ILE A 785 -10.96 -22.20 -15.02
C ILE A 785 -9.83 -22.95 -14.32
N ILE A 786 -9.12 -23.75 -15.11
CA ILE A 786 -7.91 -24.42 -14.67
C ILE A 786 -6.75 -23.50 -14.98
N ASN A 787 -6.03 -23.10 -13.94
CA ASN A 787 -4.81 -22.31 -14.02
C ASN A 787 -3.78 -22.87 -13.02
N PRO A 788 -2.54 -22.39 -13.00
CA PRO A 788 -1.53 -22.93 -12.08
C PRO A 788 -1.93 -22.83 -10.60
N LYS A 789 -2.74 -21.84 -10.22
CA LYS A 789 -3.25 -21.70 -8.84
C LYS A 789 -4.28 -22.79 -8.50
N THR A 790 -4.98 -23.36 -9.49
CA THR A 790 -5.94 -24.46 -9.29
C THR A 790 -5.28 -25.67 -8.63
N PHE A 791 -4.02 -25.93 -8.95
CA PHE A 791 -3.28 -27.11 -8.53
C PHE A 791 -2.34 -26.85 -7.35
N SER A 792 -2.27 -25.61 -6.88
CA SER A 792 -1.37 -25.21 -5.80
C SER A 792 -1.99 -25.54 -4.45
N LEU A 793 -1.21 -26.19 -3.57
CA LEU A 793 -1.61 -26.42 -2.18
C LEU A 793 -1.92 -25.11 -1.43
N TYR A 794 -1.26 -24.00 -1.76
CA TYR A 794 -1.51 -22.71 -1.10
C TYR A 794 -2.87 -22.11 -1.49
N PHE A 795 -3.20 -22.17 -2.78
CA PHE A 795 -4.38 -21.50 -3.34
C PHE A 795 -5.63 -22.38 -3.36
N ASN A 796 -5.46 -23.70 -3.34
CA ASN A 796 -6.56 -24.67 -3.39
C ASN A 796 -6.51 -25.71 -2.26
N ARG A 797 -5.99 -25.28 -1.10
CA ARG A 797 -6.07 -26.05 0.15
C ARG A 797 -7.50 -26.32 0.57
N CYS A 798 -7.66 -27.42 1.29
CA CYS A 798 -8.86 -27.75 2.03
C CYS A 798 -9.19 -26.65 3.04
N GLU A 799 -10.43 -26.16 3.01
CA GLU A 799 -10.92 -25.09 3.88
C GLU A 799 -11.09 -25.53 5.35
N TYR A 800 -11.10 -26.84 5.62
CA TYR A 800 -11.24 -27.40 6.96
C TYR A 800 -9.90 -27.56 7.67
N CYS A 801 -8.88 -28.11 6.99
CA CYS A 801 -7.57 -28.38 7.58
C CYS A 801 -6.49 -27.38 7.17
N ASP A 802 -6.85 -26.36 6.40
CA ASP A 802 -5.94 -25.31 5.90
C ASP A 802 -4.71 -25.89 5.16
N GLY A 803 -4.89 -27.02 4.48
CA GLY A 803 -3.82 -27.70 3.72
C GLY A 803 -2.99 -28.70 4.53
N ALA A 804 -3.21 -28.80 5.85
CA ALA A 804 -2.42 -29.69 6.71
C ALA A 804 -2.73 -31.19 6.55
N ALA A 805 -3.77 -31.54 5.77
CA ALA A 805 -4.35 -32.88 5.61
C ALA A 805 -4.88 -33.54 6.91
N LYS A 806 -4.65 -32.92 8.07
CA LYS A 806 -5.01 -33.42 9.39
C LYS A 806 -5.81 -32.39 10.17
N LEU A 807 -6.72 -32.86 11.02
CA LEU A 807 -7.49 -32.04 11.95
C LEU A 807 -7.15 -32.41 13.38
N ASP A 808 -7.11 -31.39 14.23
CA ASP A 808 -7.06 -31.56 15.67
C ASP A 808 -8.46 -31.94 16.18
N VAL A 809 -8.55 -33.01 16.96
CA VAL A 809 -9.80 -33.53 17.52
C VAL A 809 -9.68 -33.89 18.98
N TYR A 810 -10.83 -33.96 19.63
CA TYR A 810 -10.97 -34.42 21.01
C TYR A 810 -11.75 -35.74 21.04
N ASP A 811 -11.55 -36.53 22.09
CA ASP A 811 -12.28 -37.79 22.27
C ASP A 811 -13.80 -37.54 22.37
N LYS A 812 -14.56 -38.12 21.43
CA LYS A 812 -16.01 -37.98 21.35
C LYS A 812 -16.71 -38.48 22.61
N ASN A 813 -16.19 -39.52 23.26
CA ASN A 813 -16.81 -40.13 24.45
C ASN A 813 -16.70 -39.22 25.69
N LEU A 814 -15.75 -38.28 25.70
CA LEU A 814 -15.62 -37.28 26.75
C LEU A 814 -16.59 -36.11 26.55
N ILE A 815 -17.15 -35.95 25.35
CA ILE A 815 -17.95 -34.79 24.94
C ILE A 815 -19.45 -35.15 24.83
N ILE A 816 -19.75 -36.24 24.11
CA ILE A 816 -21.11 -36.70 23.81
C ILE A 816 -21.54 -37.70 24.91
N GLN A 817 -22.72 -37.48 25.47
CA GLN A 817 -23.31 -38.31 26.52
C GLN A 817 -24.18 -39.44 25.95
N ASP A 818 -24.97 -39.18 24.91
CA ASP A 818 -25.95 -40.13 24.37
C ASP A 818 -26.20 -39.89 22.88
N THR A 819 -25.67 -40.76 22.01
CA THR A 819 -25.77 -40.64 20.55
C THR A 819 -27.15 -41.03 20.00
N SER A 820 -27.98 -41.69 20.81
CA SER A 820 -29.35 -42.05 20.42
C SER A 820 -30.33 -40.86 20.41
N LYS A 821 -29.88 -39.71 20.91
CA LYS A 821 -30.66 -38.48 21.04
C LYS A 821 -30.32 -37.44 19.97
N SER A 822 -31.19 -36.45 19.82
CA SER A 822 -30.92 -35.31 18.95
C SER A 822 -29.80 -34.46 19.52
N ILE A 823 -28.99 -33.88 18.63
CA ILE A 823 -27.98 -32.88 18.96
C ILE A 823 -28.57 -31.68 19.76
N LEU A 824 -29.87 -31.39 19.58
CA LEU A 824 -30.57 -30.30 20.27
C LEU A 824 -31.02 -30.65 21.70
N ASP A 825 -31.03 -31.94 22.06
CA ASP A 825 -31.46 -32.41 23.37
C ASP A 825 -30.50 -31.96 24.48
N SER A 826 -31.06 -31.65 25.65
CA SER A 826 -30.26 -31.19 26.80
C SER A 826 -29.28 -32.22 27.34
N ASN A 827 -29.51 -33.51 27.03
CA ASN A 827 -28.75 -34.65 27.53
C ASN A 827 -27.87 -35.30 26.44
N PHE A 828 -27.72 -34.65 25.28
CA PHE A 828 -26.87 -35.14 24.20
C PHE A 828 -25.38 -34.87 24.50
N LEU A 829 -25.04 -33.70 25.02
CA LEU A 829 -23.69 -33.34 25.45
C LEU A 829 -23.58 -33.37 26.97
N LYS A 830 -22.37 -33.64 27.48
CA LYS A 830 -22.08 -33.57 28.93
C LYS A 830 -22.10 -32.15 29.50
N PHE A 831 -22.28 -31.14 28.65
CA PHE A 831 -22.37 -29.73 29.02
C PHE A 831 -23.50 -29.03 28.25
N LYS A 832 -23.98 -27.90 28.77
CA LYS A 832 -25.07 -27.14 28.16
C LYS A 832 -24.58 -26.32 26.96
N LEU A 833 -25.24 -26.49 25.81
CA LEU A 833 -25.07 -25.61 24.65
C LEU A 833 -25.71 -24.24 24.87
N ASN A 834 -25.04 -23.20 24.39
CA ASN A 834 -25.61 -21.86 24.33
C ASN A 834 -26.89 -21.84 23.46
N LEU A 835 -27.93 -21.13 23.92
CA LEU A 835 -29.20 -20.95 23.21
C LEU A 835 -29.03 -20.47 21.76
N LYS A 836 -28.03 -19.62 21.50
CA LYS A 836 -27.74 -19.13 20.14
C LYS A 836 -27.43 -20.26 19.17
N LEU A 837 -26.71 -21.29 19.63
CA LEU A 837 -26.24 -22.43 18.83
C LEU A 837 -27.42 -23.32 18.39
N LYS A 838 -28.38 -23.54 19.28
CA LYS A 838 -29.62 -24.27 18.97
C LYS A 838 -30.41 -23.59 17.85
N THR A 839 -30.43 -22.25 17.82
CA THR A 839 -31.08 -21.49 16.75
C THR A 839 -30.40 -21.69 15.40
N ILE A 840 -29.07 -21.74 15.35
CA ILE A 840 -28.30 -22.02 14.11
C ILE A 840 -28.64 -23.41 13.59
N ILE A 841 -28.61 -24.40 14.48
CA ILE A 841 -28.86 -25.80 14.16
C ILE A 841 -30.29 -26.00 13.62
N SER A 842 -31.29 -25.40 14.26
CA SER A 842 -32.67 -25.43 13.77
C SER A 842 -32.85 -24.71 12.43
N LYS A 843 -32.05 -23.65 12.17
CA LYS A 843 -32.09 -22.91 10.91
C LYS A 843 -31.65 -23.79 9.73
N PHE A 844 -30.65 -24.66 9.90
CA PHE A 844 -30.23 -25.63 8.87
C PHE A 844 -31.38 -26.49 8.38
N LYS A 845 -32.20 -27.03 9.29
CA LYS A 845 -33.38 -27.82 8.93
C LYS A 845 -34.40 -27.00 8.16
N SER A 846 -34.70 -25.78 8.62
CA SER A 846 -35.67 -24.90 7.96
C SER A 846 -35.26 -24.49 6.54
N GLU A 847 -33.95 -24.45 6.28
CA GLU A 847 -33.38 -24.18 4.96
C GLU A 847 -33.20 -25.46 4.13
N GLY A 848 -33.57 -26.62 4.68
CA GLY A 848 -33.49 -27.90 4.00
C GLY A 848 -32.08 -28.46 3.83
N LEU A 849 -31.10 -27.98 4.59
CA LEU A 849 -29.69 -28.38 4.47
C LEU A 849 -29.41 -29.69 5.23
N PHE A 850 -29.46 -29.64 6.56
CA PHE A 850 -29.21 -30.79 7.46
C PHE A 850 -30.29 -30.88 8.52
N ASP A 851 -30.74 -32.09 8.86
CA ASP A 851 -31.75 -32.34 9.88
C ASP A 851 -31.14 -32.89 11.18
N PHE A 852 -30.50 -32.02 11.94
CA PHE A 852 -29.92 -32.36 13.25
C PHE A 852 -30.96 -32.60 14.36
N THR A 853 -32.27 -32.56 14.04
CA THR A 853 -33.34 -32.90 15.01
C THR A 853 -33.53 -34.40 15.16
N GLN A 854 -32.92 -35.21 14.28
CA GLN A 854 -32.89 -36.67 14.38
C GLN A 854 -31.78 -37.12 15.34
N SER A 855 -31.78 -38.41 15.71
CA SER A 855 -30.72 -38.95 16.57
C SER A 855 -29.36 -38.88 15.89
N PHE A 856 -28.29 -38.62 16.64
CA PHE A 856 -26.94 -38.54 16.06
C PHE A 856 -26.53 -39.83 15.32
N ASP A 857 -26.95 -40.98 15.83
CA ASP A 857 -26.71 -42.29 15.17
C ASP A 857 -27.46 -42.47 13.84
N SER A 858 -28.57 -41.76 13.64
CA SER A 858 -29.31 -41.79 12.38
C SER A 858 -28.71 -40.88 11.30
N LEU A 859 -27.84 -39.93 11.69
CA LEU A 859 -27.14 -39.07 10.76
C LEU A 859 -26.08 -39.85 9.99
N ASN A 860 -25.94 -39.55 8.71
CA ASN A 860 -24.86 -40.16 7.92
C ASN A 860 -23.48 -39.59 8.33
N ASN A 861 -22.40 -40.27 7.95
CA ASN A 861 -21.03 -39.87 8.29
C ASN A 861 -20.71 -38.41 7.92
N LYS A 862 -21.28 -37.89 6.82
CA LYS A 862 -21.05 -36.51 6.39
C LYS A 862 -21.73 -35.51 7.31
N GLU A 863 -22.99 -35.75 7.67
CA GLU A 863 -23.75 -34.92 8.61
C GLU A 863 -23.11 -34.91 9.99
N GLN A 864 -22.65 -36.07 10.47
CA GLN A 864 -21.89 -36.17 11.73
C GLN A 864 -20.60 -35.35 11.68
N ASN A 865 -19.84 -35.43 10.59
CA ASN A 865 -18.63 -34.65 10.41
C ASN A 865 -18.93 -33.15 10.35
N ILE A 866 -19.97 -32.72 9.63
CA ILE A 866 -20.37 -31.31 9.57
C ILE A 866 -20.76 -30.78 10.95
N PHE A 867 -21.44 -31.59 11.77
CA PHE A 867 -21.68 -31.22 13.16
C PHE A 867 -20.37 -31.05 13.95
N LEU A 868 -19.44 -32.00 13.85
CA LEU A 868 -18.21 -31.96 14.66
C LEU A 868 -17.22 -30.86 14.24
N TYR A 869 -17.03 -30.67 12.93
CA TYR A 869 -15.98 -29.83 12.34
C TYR A 869 -16.48 -28.52 11.75
N GLY A 870 -17.79 -28.35 11.62
CA GLY A 870 -18.42 -27.14 11.09
C GLY A 870 -18.94 -27.29 9.67
N PHE A 871 -19.69 -26.29 9.25
CA PHE A 871 -20.13 -26.09 7.87
C PHE A 871 -19.61 -24.73 7.41
N ILE A 872 -18.37 -24.75 6.90
CA ILE A 872 -17.58 -23.56 6.61
C ILE A 872 -18.15 -22.78 5.42
N GLU A 873 -18.82 -23.48 4.53
CA GLU A 873 -19.31 -22.97 3.26
C GLU A 873 -20.47 -21.99 3.45
N TYR A 874 -21.23 -22.07 4.55
CA TYR A 874 -22.50 -21.35 4.71
C TYR A 874 -22.57 -20.41 5.93
N GLU A 875 -23.10 -19.21 5.68
CA GLU A 875 -23.43 -18.21 6.70
C GLU A 875 -24.90 -17.77 6.61
N PHE A 876 -25.60 -17.72 7.75
CA PHE A 876 -26.97 -17.22 7.84
C PHE A 876 -27.00 -15.77 8.28
N LEU A 877 -27.71 -14.92 7.55
CA LEU A 877 -28.05 -13.59 8.06
C LEU A 877 -28.95 -13.73 9.29
N LYS A 878 -28.63 -13.00 10.36
CA LYS A 878 -29.50 -12.88 11.54
C LYS A 878 -30.90 -12.41 11.12
N PRO A 879 -31.96 -12.77 11.88
CA PRO A 879 -33.33 -12.35 11.57
C PRO A 879 -33.51 -10.83 11.32
N ASN A 880 -32.69 -9.99 11.96
CA ASN A 880 -32.65 -8.52 11.76
C ASN A 880 -31.27 -8.03 11.26
N GLY A 881 -30.48 -8.91 10.66
CA GLY A 881 -29.13 -8.60 10.22
C GLY A 881 -29.10 -7.71 8.98
N ARG A 882 -28.08 -6.87 8.86
CA ARG A 882 -27.83 -6.07 7.66
C ARG A 882 -26.95 -6.86 6.70
N ILE A 883 -27.37 -6.94 5.43
CA ILE A 883 -26.67 -7.70 4.38
C ILE A 883 -25.18 -7.29 4.26
N ASN A 884 -24.83 -6.03 4.54
CA ASN A 884 -23.48 -5.51 4.40
C ASN A 884 -22.65 -5.52 5.70
N ALA A 885 -23.17 -6.08 6.80
CA ALA A 885 -22.47 -6.14 8.08
C ALA A 885 -22.01 -7.57 8.38
N LYS A 886 -20.70 -7.85 8.29
CA LYS A 886 -20.13 -9.18 8.57
C LYS A 886 -20.57 -9.75 9.91
N GLY A 887 -20.62 -8.92 10.95
CA GLY A 887 -21.06 -9.33 12.29
C GLY A 887 -22.52 -9.75 12.39
N ASP A 888 -23.33 -9.53 11.35
CA ASP A 888 -24.74 -9.91 11.29
C ASP A 888 -24.96 -11.29 10.66
N TYR A 889 -23.90 -11.96 10.22
CA TYR A 889 -23.93 -13.34 9.75
C TYR A 889 -23.59 -14.32 10.89
N ILE A 890 -24.13 -15.53 10.78
CA ILE A 890 -23.98 -16.63 11.74
C ILE A 890 -23.45 -17.83 10.97
N ARG A 891 -22.32 -18.38 11.43
CA ARG A 891 -21.69 -19.57 10.86
C ARG A 891 -21.62 -20.70 11.89
N TRP A 892 -21.65 -21.94 11.41
CA TRP A 892 -21.37 -23.11 12.23
C TRP A 892 -19.92 -23.53 12.06
N GLU A 893 -19.08 -23.28 13.06
CA GLU A 893 -17.65 -23.60 13.03
C GLU A 893 -17.32 -24.99 13.58
N GLY A 894 -18.34 -25.74 14.00
CA GLY A 894 -18.19 -27.09 14.53
C GLY A 894 -18.13 -27.16 16.04
N LEU A 895 -18.45 -28.34 16.58
CA LEU A 895 -18.42 -28.60 18.01
C LEU A 895 -17.00 -28.50 18.58
N TYR A 896 -15.98 -28.98 17.87
CA TYR A 896 -14.60 -28.93 18.39
C TYR A 896 -14.05 -27.50 18.49
N THR A 897 -14.36 -26.65 17.51
CA THR A 897 -14.02 -25.22 17.54
C THR A 897 -14.77 -24.50 18.67
N TYR A 898 -16.06 -24.83 18.86
CA TYR A 898 -16.84 -24.31 19.97
C TYR A 898 -16.22 -24.66 21.33
N ILE A 899 -15.81 -25.92 21.51
CA ILE A 899 -15.14 -26.37 22.74
C ILE A 899 -13.88 -25.54 22.96
N TYR A 900 -13.01 -25.42 21.95
CA TYR A 900 -11.75 -24.66 22.05
C TYR A 900 -11.94 -23.23 22.56
N TYR A 901 -12.96 -22.51 22.08
CA TYR A 901 -13.25 -21.13 22.51
C TYR A 901 -14.01 -21.02 23.84
N HIS A 902 -14.55 -22.12 24.37
CA HIS A 902 -15.39 -22.12 25.58
C HIS A 902 -14.91 -23.10 26.66
N LEU A 903 -13.64 -23.53 26.61
CA LEU A 903 -13.05 -24.47 27.55
C LEU A 903 -13.27 -24.09 29.02
N ASP A 904 -13.19 -22.79 29.35
CA ASP A 904 -13.34 -22.28 30.73
C ASP A 904 -14.73 -22.55 31.34
N PHE A 905 -15.73 -22.86 30.51
CA PHE A 905 -17.12 -23.07 30.93
C PHE A 905 -17.56 -24.55 30.86
N ILE A 906 -16.64 -25.46 30.49
CA ILE A 906 -16.93 -26.89 30.33
C ILE A 906 -16.42 -27.68 31.53
N GLN A 907 -17.29 -28.51 32.12
CA GLN A 907 -16.88 -29.46 33.15
C GLN A 907 -15.93 -30.51 32.55
N ASN A 908 -14.84 -30.84 33.25
CA ASN A 908 -13.76 -31.73 32.79
C ASN A 908 -12.92 -31.20 31.60
N ALA A 909 -12.82 -29.88 31.43
CA ALA A 909 -12.03 -29.26 30.36
C ALA A 909 -10.58 -29.80 30.25
N ARG A 910 -9.91 -30.10 31.38
CA ARG A 910 -8.54 -30.67 31.37
C ARG A 910 -8.48 -32.02 30.67
N GLU A 911 -9.36 -32.96 31.01
CA GLU A 911 -9.40 -34.28 30.37
C GLU A 911 -9.69 -34.19 28.87
N ILE A 912 -10.56 -33.26 28.47
CA ILE A 912 -10.86 -32.99 27.06
C ILE A 912 -9.60 -32.46 26.35
N ILE A 913 -8.90 -31.49 26.94
CA ILE A 913 -7.66 -30.93 26.37
C ILE A 913 -6.58 -32.00 26.24
N ASP A 914 -6.41 -32.84 27.25
CA ASP A 914 -5.41 -33.91 27.26
C ASP A 914 -5.72 -35.02 26.24
N SER A 915 -7.00 -35.17 25.85
CA SER A 915 -7.43 -36.11 24.79
C SER A 915 -7.13 -35.64 23.36
N LYS A 916 -6.59 -34.42 23.20
CA LYS A 916 -6.36 -33.82 21.88
C LYS A 916 -5.38 -34.66 21.05
N HIS A 917 -5.83 -35.10 19.88
CA HIS A 917 -5.02 -35.85 18.93
C HIS A 917 -5.34 -35.44 17.48
N LYS A 918 -4.54 -35.92 16.53
CA LYS A 918 -4.73 -35.63 15.10
C LYS A 918 -5.33 -36.82 14.37
N ILE A 919 -6.31 -36.54 13.50
CA ILE A 919 -6.85 -37.50 12.54
C ILE A 919 -6.70 -36.98 11.12
N ASP A 920 -6.86 -37.87 10.13
CA ASP A 920 -6.95 -37.46 8.73
C ASP A 920 -8.23 -36.65 8.48
N CYS A 921 -8.11 -35.58 7.71
CA CYS A 921 -9.23 -34.69 7.43
C CYS A 921 -10.27 -35.41 6.54
N PRO A 922 -11.54 -35.57 6.99
CA PRO A 922 -12.56 -36.31 6.25
C PRO A 922 -13.14 -35.52 5.05
N PHE A 923 -12.76 -34.25 4.91
CA PHE A 923 -13.27 -33.34 3.89
C PHE A 923 -12.34 -33.15 2.69
N CYS A 924 -11.13 -33.72 2.72
CA CYS A 924 -10.13 -33.50 1.68
C CYS A 924 -9.40 -34.77 1.25
N ALA A 925 -8.70 -34.68 0.14
CA ALA A 925 -7.71 -35.67 -0.27
C ALA A 925 -6.32 -35.05 -0.04
N LYS A 926 -5.62 -35.50 1.02
CA LYS A 926 -4.28 -35.01 1.43
C LYS A 926 -4.13 -33.47 1.52
N GLY A 927 -5.13 -32.78 2.05
CA GLY A 927 -5.06 -31.32 2.26
C GLY A 927 -5.50 -30.47 1.06
N LEU A 928 -5.87 -31.09 -0.07
CA LEU A 928 -6.41 -30.41 -1.25
C LEU A 928 -7.94 -30.55 -1.34
N LYS A 929 -8.61 -29.61 -2.03
CA LYS A 929 -10.05 -29.74 -2.29
C LYS A 929 -10.37 -31.02 -3.06
N LYS A 930 -11.53 -31.64 -2.76
CA LYS A 930 -11.90 -32.98 -3.25
C LYS A 930 -11.96 -33.09 -4.77
N GLU A 931 -12.31 -32.03 -5.49
CA GLU A 931 -12.33 -32.05 -6.96
C GLU A 931 -10.97 -32.36 -7.57
N LEU A 932 -9.86 -32.01 -6.89
CA LEU A 932 -8.52 -32.15 -7.43
C LEU A 932 -8.10 -33.61 -7.60
N GLN A 933 -8.72 -34.54 -6.87
CA GLN A 933 -8.43 -35.97 -7.01
C GLN A 933 -8.78 -36.51 -8.41
N PHE A 934 -9.68 -35.85 -9.13
CA PHE A 934 -10.13 -36.25 -10.48
C PHE A 934 -9.29 -35.64 -11.61
N TYR A 935 -8.29 -34.83 -11.27
CA TYR A 935 -7.32 -34.31 -12.21
C TYR A 935 -6.06 -35.17 -12.15
N GLY A 936 -5.64 -35.67 -13.30
CA GLY A 936 -4.46 -36.50 -13.43
C GLY A 936 -3.50 -36.01 -14.51
N TYR A 937 -2.29 -36.54 -14.48
CA TYR A 937 -1.29 -36.38 -15.54
C TYR A 937 -0.44 -37.66 -15.61
N ASN A 938 -0.28 -38.21 -16.81
CA ASN A 938 0.40 -39.49 -17.05
C ASN A 938 -0.15 -40.66 -16.20
N GLY A 939 -1.48 -40.73 -16.04
CA GLY A 939 -2.15 -41.82 -15.31
C GLY A 939 -2.04 -41.77 -13.78
N LYS A 940 -1.55 -40.67 -13.19
CA LYS A 940 -1.53 -40.44 -11.73
C LYS A 940 -2.37 -39.21 -11.36
N SER A 941 -3.07 -39.25 -10.22
CA SER A 941 -3.79 -38.09 -9.70
C SER A 941 -2.80 -37.02 -9.22
N ILE A 942 -3.15 -35.74 -9.33
CA ILE A 942 -2.31 -34.67 -8.78
C ILE A 942 -2.10 -34.82 -7.27
N VAL A 943 -3.08 -35.38 -6.57
CA VAL A 943 -3.01 -35.65 -5.13
C VAL A 943 -1.96 -36.73 -4.81
N ASP A 944 -1.57 -37.56 -5.78
CA ASP A 944 -0.51 -38.55 -5.58
C ASP A 944 0.90 -37.96 -5.70
N TYR A 945 1.04 -36.80 -6.34
CA TYR A 945 2.31 -36.07 -6.44
C TYR A 945 2.63 -35.26 -5.17
N TYR A 946 1.61 -34.89 -4.38
CA TYR A 946 1.72 -34.29 -3.05
C TYR A 946 1.71 -35.36 -1.94
#